data_AF-A0A3B4ZHT1-F1
#
_entry.id   AF-A0A3B4ZHT1-F1
#
_cell.length_a   1.000
_cell.length_b   1.000
_cell.length_c   1.000
_cell.angle_alpha   90.00
_cell.angle_beta   90.00
_cell.angle_gamma   90.00
#
_symmetry.space_group_name_H-M   'P 1'
#
loop_
_entity.id
_entity.type
_entity.pdbx_description
1 polymer ?
#
loop_
_entity_poly.entity_id
_entity_poly.type
_entity_poly.pdbx_seq_one_letter_code
_entity_poly.pdbx_strand_id
1 'polypeptide(L)'
;MKACVLVLGLSLVLTVCVARSPYQAVLQHSRIRGRQQGPNVCAMQQIKGTDKKYFTNCKQWYHRKICSQPTVITYECCPGYEKIPGEKGCPAALPLVNIYNTLGVVGATTTKMYSERAQLREEVEGPGSFTFFAPSNEAWAALPTEILDALVSNVNIELLNALHYHMVNRRLTSEELKHGSSFPSMYQDSHVHIHHYSNGIVTVNCARLIKPDQHATNGIVHVVDRVITAISNDMQAIIDIDDDLETLRTAFAAAGLTSILENEGQYTVFAPTNEAFEKIPAETLNRILGDPVALRDLLNYHILKHMQCAESIVSGTPMETLQGTVLEVGCDGDQMTLNGKAIITKKDQLGTNGVIHYISELLIPDSAKTLLELAEGSSVSMATKLFVEAGLTSHLTGSEALTLLAPLDEAFKGSVTMTPDMRKLMTNHIMKEQLSSKALYHGQELETLGGLKLRVFVYRNNLCIENACIAAHDKTGRYASMFTVDKVLTPPMGTVMDVLKADDRFSLLVGAIQTAGMTELLNQQGALTFFAPTNDAFNALPPAELNKLMRNPQELSGVLRYHLGEGMLVSGGVGSHTRLKPLQGEKLELGVRNYTVYVNKVPVADADLMATNGVVHAVSSVIKPLPPKVDREQADGPAAPPRSDASSRADARSFRDEDLFQKVVRSRSSRTMNLSQ
;
A
#
# COMPACT_ATOMS: atom_id res chain seq x y z
N MET A 1 43.85 -8.73 61.17
CA MET A 1 43.86 -7.25 61.16
C MET A 1 43.27 -6.78 59.83
N LYS A 2 42.39 -5.79 59.90
CA LYS A 2 41.39 -5.39 58.89
C LYS A 2 41.98 -5.10 57.51
N ALA A 3 41.40 -5.70 56.47
CA ALA A 3 41.56 -5.26 55.08
C ALA A 3 40.42 -4.29 54.73
N CYS A 4 40.77 -3.04 54.43
CA CYS A 4 39.87 -2.06 53.84
C CYS A 4 39.52 -2.48 52.41
N VAL A 5 38.25 -2.79 52.16
CA VAL A 5 37.68 -2.82 50.82
C VAL A 5 36.83 -1.57 50.68
N LEU A 6 37.32 -0.64 49.85
CA LEU A 6 36.56 0.52 49.38
C LEU A 6 35.49 0.01 48.41
N VAL A 7 34.23 -0.03 48.85
CA VAL A 7 33.09 -0.25 47.94
C VAL A 7 32.64 1.13 47.47
N LEU A 8 33.03 1.51 46.25
CA LEU A 8 32.38 2.61 45.53
C LEU A 8 30.96 2.15 45.16
N GLY A 9 29.97 2.71 45.85
CA GLY A 9 28.58 2.61 45.43
C GLY A 9 28.36 3.45 44.18
N LEU A 10 28.30 2.80 43.02
CA LEU A 10 27.66 3.39 41.85
C LEU A 10 26.14 3.40 42.12
N SER A 11 25.60 4.55 42.50
CA SER A 11 24.18 4.82 42.40
C SER A 11 23.80 4.88 40.93
N LEU A 12 23.32 3.76 40.39
CA LEU A 12 22.68 3.70 39.08
C LEU A 12 21.37 4.49 39.18
N VAL A 13 21.40 5.77 38.80
CA VAL A 13 20.19 6.53 38.52
C VAL A 13 19.57 5.88 37.28
N LEU A 14 18.65 4.94 37.51
CA LEU A 14 17.68 4.52 36.51
C LEU A 14 16.85 5.76 36.17
N THR A 15 17.32 6.56 35.21
CA THR A 15 16.44 7.45 34.46
C THR A 15 15.44 6.55 33.76
N VAL A 16 14.26 6.41 34.37
CA VAL A 16 13.08 5.89 33.69
C VAL A 16 12.94 6.76 32.44
N CYS A 17 13.29 6.22 31.27
CA CYS A 17 12.90 6.80 30.01
C CYS A 17 11.37 6.69 29.94
N VAL A 18 10.67 7.69 30.48
CA VAL A 18 9.24 7.84 30.25
C VAL A 18 9.08 7.98 28.74
N ALA A 19 8.43 7.00 28.11
CA ALA A 19 8.13 7.06 26.70
C ALA A 19 7.32 8.33 26.43
N ARG A 20 7.88 9.25 25.63
CA ARG A 20 7.20 10.51 25.29
C ARG A 20 5.94 10.24 24.51
N SER A 21 4.87 10.98 24.78
CA SER A 21 3.63 10.86 24.01
C SER A 21 3.88 11.27 22.55
N PRO A 22 3.08 10.77 21.58
CA PRO A 22 3.18 11.19 20.18
C PRO A 22 3.13 12.72 20.03
N TYR A 23 2.23 13.38 20.76
CA TYR A 23 2.12 14.83 20.78
C TYR A 23 3.43 15.50 21.23
N GLN A 24 4.01 15.07 22.37
CA GLN A 24 5.28 15.62 22.87
C GLN A 24 6.43 15.45 21.87
N ALA A 25 6.50 14.30 21.20
CA ALA A 25 7.53 14.04 20.20
C ALA A 25 7.42 15.04 19.03
N VAL A 26 6.20 15.33 18.58
CA VAL A 26 5.94 16.29 17.51
C VAL A 26 6.16 17.74 17.97
N LEU A 27 5.73 18.09 19.19
CA LEU A 27 5.99 19.41 19.77
C LEU A 27 7.49 19.68 19.93
N GLN A 28 8.26 18.69 20.40
CA GLN A 28 9.70 18.80 20.49
C GLN A 28 10.34 18.98 19.11
N HIS A 29 9.90 18.21 18.10
CA HIS A 29 10.35 18.39 16.73
C HIS A 29 10.08 19.81 16.23
N SER A 30 8.87 20.32 16.48
CA SER A 30 8.48 21.70 16.14
C SER A 30 9.36 22.76 16.80
N ARG A 31 9.68 22.61 18.10
CA ARG A 31 10.62 23.49 18.84
C ARG A 31 12.02 23.48 18.21
N ILE A 32 12.53 22.31 17.84
CA ILE A 32 13.84 22.19 17.19
C ILE A 32 13.86 22.95 15.86
N ARG A 33 12.78 22.85 15.07
CA ARG A 33 12.65 23.58 13.80
C ARG A 33 12.48 25.08 13.98
N GLY A 34 11.79 25.51 15.03
CA GLY A 34 11.56 26.93 15.35
C GLY A 34 12.74 27.66 15.98
N ARG A 35 13.75 26.93 16.50
CA ARG A 35 14.87 27.48 17.28
C ARG A 35 15.62 28.65 16.62
N GLN A 36 15.71 28.69 15.29
CA GLN A 36 16.39 29.78 14.56
C GLN A 36 15.62 31.11 14.61
N GLN A 37 14.30 31.05 14.83
CA GLN A 37 13.42 32.21 14.90
C GLN A 37 13.42 32.86 16.29
N GLY A 38 13.96 32.20 17.31
CA GLY A 38 14.13 32.73 18.66
C GLY A 38 13.77 31.71 19.75
N PRO A 39 13.91 32.08 21.04
CA PRO A 39 13.48 31.25 22.16
C PRO A 39 11.98 30.95 22.10
N ASN A 40 11.60 29.73 22.50
CA ASN A 40 10.21 29.25 22.60
C ASN A 40 9.34 29.47 21.35
N VAL A 41 9.95 29.48 20.17
CA VAL A 41 9.22 29.50 18.89
C VAL A 41 9.01 28.06 18.39
N CYS A 42 7.79 27.76 17.99
CA CYS A 42 7.38 26.50 17.41
C CYS A 42 7.11 26.67 15.91
N ALA A 43 7.62 25.75 15.10
CA ALA A 43 7.34 25.73 13.67
C ALA A 43 6.13 24.84 13.36
N MET A 44 5.20 25.35 12.59
CA MET A 44 3.95 24.66 12.23
C MET A 44 3.79 24.63 10.71
N GLN A 45 3.07 23.64 10.21
CA GLN A 45 2.62 23.64 8.82
C GLN A 45 1.20 24.18 8.75
N GLN A 46 1.01 25.24 7.97
CA GLN A 46 -0.30 25.81 7.67
C GLN A 46 -0.70 25.39 6.26
N ILE A 47 -1.93 24.92 6.08
CA ILE A 47 -2.47 24.64 4.74
C ILE A 47 -2.67 25.99 4.03
N LYS A 48 -2.12 26.14 2.82
CA LYS A 48 -2.21 27.40 2.06
C LYS A 48 -3.67 27.81 1.86
N GLY A 49 -3.97 29.07 2.14
CA GLY A 49 -5.32 29.63 1.99
C GLY A 49 -6.28 29.32 3.13
N THR A 50 -5.83 28.66 4.20
CA THR A 50 -6.65 28.38 5.39
C THR A 50 -5.88 28.74 6.66
N ASP A 51 -6.58 28.87 7.79
CA ASP A 51 -5.95 29.04 9.11
C ASP A 51 -5.63 27.73 9.82
N LYS A 52 -5.86 26.57 9.18
CA LYS A 52 -5.57 25.25 9.74
C LYS A 52 -4.06 25.01 9.83
N LYS A 53 -3.58 24.82 11.05
CA LYS A 53 -2.17 24.65 11.40
C LYS A 53 -1.95 23.33 12.13
N TYR A 54 -0.83 22.68 11.83
CA TYR A 54 -0.47 21.38 12.37
C TYR A 54 0.95 21.37 12.89
N PHE A 55 1.12 20.79 14.08
CA PHE A 55 2.39 20.23 14.50
C PHE A 55 2.60 18.95 13.68
N THR A 56 3.71 18.85 12.94
CA THR A 56 3.98 17.70 12.07
C THR A 56 5.26 16.96 12.45
N ASN A 57 5.21 15.64 12.34
CA ASN A 57 6.37 14.80 12.62
C ASN A 57 7.43 14.94 11.52
N CYS A 58 8.61 14.34 11.73
CA CYS A 58 9.71 14.42 10.77
C CYS A 58 9.32 13.95 9.37
N LYS A 59 8.50 12.89 9.23
CA LYS A 59 8.10 12.35 7.93
C LYS A 59 7.23 13.36 7.18
N GLN A 60 6.18 13.86 7.81
CA GLN A 60 5.22 14.81 7.24
C GLN A 60 5.87 16.17 6.92
N TRP A 61 6.82 16.61 7.75
CA TRP A 61 7.53 17.88 7.57
C TRP A 61 8.16 18.03 6.17
N TYR A 62 8.72 16.95 5.61
CA TYR A 62 9.37 16.97 4.31
C TYR A 62 8.40 16.84 3.12
N HIS A 63 7.22 16.25 3.31
CA HIS A 63 6.22 16.09 2.25
C HIS A 63 5.56 17.43 1.86
N ARG A 64 5.56 18.43 2.76
CA ARG A 64 4.97 19.78 2.56
C ARG A 64 3.52 19.78 2.06
N LYS A 65 2.79 18.70 2.31
CA LYS A 65 1.36 18.56 1.98
C LYS A 65 0.61 17.96 3.17
N ILE A 66 -0.62 18.44 3.37
CA ILE A 66 -1.60 17.90 4.31
C ILE A 66 -2.90 17.79 3.53
N CYS A 67 -3.53 16.61 3.54
CA CYS A 67 -4.72 16.31 2.75
C CYS A 67 -4.59 16.74 1.28
N SER A 68 -3.49 16.35 0.64
CA SER A 68 -3.11 16.73 -0.74
C SER A 68 -2.89 18.23 -1.00
N GLN A 69 -3.21 19.10 -0.02
CA GLN A 69 -3.05 20.54 -0.14
C GLN A 69 -1.63 20.99 0.22
N PRO A 70 -1.04 21.94 -0.55
CA PRO A 70 0.28 22.48 -0.26
C PRO A 70 0.27 23.26 1.06
N THR A 71 1.36 23.11 1.83
CA THR A 71 1.54 23.82 3.10
C THR A 71 2.63 24.88 3.02
N VAL A 72 2.54 25.88 3.90
CA VAL A 72 3.60 26.83 4.21
C VAL A 72 4.04 26.64 5.66
N ILE A 73 5.30 26.93 5.94
CA ILE A 73 5.82 26.88 7.31
C ILE A 73 5.54 28.22 7.97
N THR A 74 4.85 28.18 9.11
CA THR A 74 4.64 29.32 9.99
C THR A 74 5.37 29.13 11.30
N TYR A 75 5.62 30.24 11.99
CA TYR A 75 6.34 30.27 13.26
C TYR A 75 5.54 31.07 14.27
N GLU A 76 5.20 30.40 15.36
CA GLU A 76 4.37 30.95 16.43
C GLU A 76 5.00 30.65 17.78
N CYS A 77 4.54 31.34 18.83
CA CYS A 77 4.98 30.99 20.17
C CYS A 77 4.51 29.58 20.50
N CYS A 78 5.42 28.79 21.07
CA CYS A 78 5.04 27.51 21.63
C CYS A 78 3.99 27.71 22.74
N PRO A 79 3.16 26.68 23.02
CA PRO A 79 2.22 26.72 24.13
C PRO A 79 2.86 27.23 25.44
N GLY A 80 2.23 28.22 26.08
CA GLY A 80 2.69 28.83 27.33
C GLY A 80 3.61 30.06 27.20
N TYR A 81 3.91 30.52 25.98
CA TYR A 81 4.82 31.65 25.75
C TYR A 81 4.21 32.73 24.85
N GLU A 82 4.71 33.96 24.98
CA GLU A 82 4.29 35.11 24.19
C GLU A 82 5.47 35.94 23.66
N LYS A 83 5.17 36.80 22.68
CA LYS A 83 6.16 37.72 22.10
C LYS A 83 6.25 38.98 22.96
N ILE A 84 7.47 39.47 23.16
CA ILE A 84 7.72 40.81 23.71
C ILE A 84 8.06 41.74 22.53
N PRO A 85 7.37 42.90 22.37
CA PRO A 85 7.70 43.85 21.33
C PRO A 85 9.19 44.28 21.36
N GLY A 86 9.88 44.17 20.23
CA GLY A 86 11.30 44.50 20.11
C GLY A 86 12.27 43.35 20.42
N GLU A 87 11.80 42.24 21.00
CA GLU A 87 12.61 41.05 21.24
C GLU A 87 12.36 39.95 20.19
N LYS A 88 13.40 39.14 19.95
CA LYS A 88 13.31 38.02 19.00
C LYS A 88 12.67 36.80 19.67
N GLY A 89 11.72 36.18 18.98
CA GLY A 89 11.06 34.94 19.44
C GLY A 89 9.96 35.19 20.47
N CYS A 90 9.82 34.27 21.42
CA CYS A 90 8.81 34.29 22.48
C CYS A 90 9.46 34.12 23.86
N PRO A 91 10.18 35.15 24.34
CA PRO A 91 10.99 35.05 25.56
C PRO A 91 10.15 35.07 26.85
N ALA A 92 8.94 35.67 26.83
CA ALA A 92 8.06 35.73 27.98
C ALA A 92 7.23 34.44 28.10
N ALA A 93 7.15 33.90 29.31
CA ALA A 93 6.09 32.95 29.67
C ALA A 93 4.79 33.75 29.91
N LEU A 94 3.66 33.23 29.44
CA LEU A 94 2.37 33.85 29.69
C LEU A 94 2.09 33.94 31.20
N PRO A 95 1.68 35.12 31.72
CA PRO A 95 1.31 35.23 33.12
C PRO A 95 0.13 34.31 33.40
N LEU A 96 0.21 33.55 34.49
CA LEU A 96 -0.90 32.72 34.93
C LEU A 96 -2.04 33.63 35.40
N VAL A 97 -3.15 33.57 34.68
CA VAL A 97 -4.42 34.20 35.04
C VAL A 97 -5.47 33.10 35.23
N ASN A 98 -6.63 33.43 35.80
CA ASN A 98 -7.73 32.47 35.94
C ASN A 98 -8.24 31.97 34.58
N ILE A 99 -8.97 30.85 34.56
CA ILE A 99 -9.46 30.24 33.31
C ILE A 99 -10.23 31.23 32.45
N TYR A 100 -11.14 32.04 33.02
CA TYR A 100 -11.92 33.03 32.27
C TYR A 100 -11.05 34.01 31.48
N ASN A 101 -9.96 34.49 32.09
CA ASN A 101 -9.03 35.39 31.42
C ASN A 101 -8.12 34.65 30.43
N THR A 102 -7.72 33.42 30.74
CA THR A 102 -6.96 32.56 29.82
C THR A 102 -7.71 32.30 28.53
N LEU A 103 -9.06 32.14 28.56
CA LEU A 103 -9.88 32.04 27.33
C LEU A 103 -9.64 33.22 26.37
N GLY A 104 -9.48 34.43 26.91
CA GLY A 104 -9.15 35.62 26.11
C GLY A 104 -7.74 35.57 25.54
N VAL A 105 -6.75 35.19 26.37
CA VAL A 105 -5.33 35.06 25.97
C VAL A 105 -5.16 34.06 24.82
N VAL A 106 -5.89 32.95 24.85
CA VAL A 106 -5.77 31.89 23.84
C VAL A 106 -6.58 32.18 22.58
N GLY A 107 -7.39 33.26 22.58
CA GLY A 107 -8.23 33.69 21.47
C GLY A 107 -9.61 33.01 21.40
N ALA A 108 -10.04 32.28 22.43
CA ALA A 108 -11.36 31.66 22.53
C ALA A 108 -12.40 32.68 23.07
N THR A 109 -12.50 33.83 22.40
CA THR A 109 -13.32 34.97 22.85
C THR A 109 -14.81 34.66 22.85
N THR A 110 -15.30 33.84 21.91
CA THR A 110 -16.70 33.42 21.89
C THR A 110 -17.03 32.54 23.09
N THR A 111 -16.16 31.58 23.42
CA THR A 111 -16.29 30.75 24.64
C THR A 111 -16.24 31.59 25.91
N LYS A 112 -15.35 32.60 25.97
CA LYS A 112 -15.30 33.56 27.08
C LYS A 112 -16.63 34.30 27.26
N MET A 113 -17.17 34.83 26.16
CA MET A 113 -18.44 35.56 26.14
C MET A 113 -19.62 34.66 26.55
N TYR A 114 -19.68 33.42 26.07
CA TYR A 114 -20.70 32.47 26.48
C TYR A 114 -20.57 32.03 27.94
N SER A 115 -19.36 31.90 28.47
CA SER A 115 -19.13 31.64 29.90
C SER A 115 -19.69 32.76 30.78
N GLU A 116 -19.62 34.01 30.32
CA GLU A 116 -20.22 35.15 31.03
C GLU A 116 -21.75 35.15 30.93
N ARG A 117 -22.31 34.88 29.74
CA ARG A 117 -23.77 34.82 29.54
C ARG A 117 -24.44 33.67 30.30
N ALA A 118 -23.75 32.54 30.44
CA ALA A 118 -24.23 31.36 31.15
C ALA A 118 -24.00 31.42 32.67
N GLN A 119 -23.56 32.55 33.23
CA GLN A 119 -23.21 32.71 34.65
C GLN A 119 -22.09 31.77 35.16
N LEU A 120 -21.32 31.17 34.25
CA LEU A 120 -20.19 30.28 34.57
C LEU A 120 -18.96 31.05 35.07
N ARG A 121 -18.89 32.36 34.80
CA ARG A 121 -17.73 33.22 35.11
C ARG A 121 -17.28 33.10 36.57
N GLU A 122 -18.19 33.18 37.53
CA GLU A 122 -17.82 33.15 38.95
C GLU A 122 -17.12 31.83 39.34
N GLU A 123 -17.56 30.70 38.76
CA GLU A 123 -16.96 29.38 38.97
C GLU A 123 -15.55 29.30 38.36
N VAL A 124 -15.38 29.72 37.10
CA VAL A 124 -14.08 29.65 36.41
C VAL A 124 -13.09 30.76 36.82
N GLU A 125 -13.52 31.77 37.58
CA GLU A 125 -12.63 32.72 38.27
C GLU A 125 -12.31 32.30 39.71
N GLY A 126 -13.20 31.51 40.33
CA GLY A 126 -13.13 31.08 41.72
C GLY A 126 -12.08 30.00 42.01
N PRO A 127 -12.00 29.56 43.29
CA PRO A 127 -11.08 28.51 43.70
C PRO A 127 -11.47 27.16 43.10
N GLY A 128 -10.48 26.40 42.63
CA GLY A 128 -10.70 25.09 42.04
C GLY A 128 -9.52 24.67 41.18
N SER A 129 -9.65 23.51 40.54
CA SER A 129 -8.66 22.99 39.60
C SER A 129 -9.38 22.36 38.41
N PHE A 130 -9.58 23.13 37.35
CA PHE A 130 -10.39 22.68 36.21
C PHE A 130 -9.55 22.41 34.95
N THR A 131 -10.12 21.65 34.03
CA THR A 131 -9.71 21.61 32.63
C THR A 131 -10.86 22.12 31.79
N PHE A 132 -10.61 23.09 30.91
CA PHE A 132 -11.62 23.59 29.97
C PHE A 132 -11.17 23.29 28.54
N PHE A 133 -11.88 22.38 27.86
CA PHE A 133 -11.76 22.15 26.42
C PHE A 133 -12.51 23.25 25.68
N ALA A 134 -11.95 24.45 25.59
CA ALA A 134 -12.61 25.63 25.04
C ALA A 134 -12.75 25.56 23.51
N PRO A 135 -13.96 25.56 22.93
CA PRO A 135 -14.10 25.66 21.49
C PRO A 135 -13.52 26.97 20.96
N SER A 136 -12.92 26.93 19.77
CA SER A 136 -12.45 28.13 19.09
C SER A 136 -13.61 29.00 18.60
N ASN A 137 -13.32 30.22 18.15
CA ASN A 137 -14.35 31.09 17.60
C ASN A 137 -14.97 30.49 16.32
N GLU A 138 -14.13 29.86 15.50
CA GLU A 138 -14.51 29.16 14.28
C GLU A 138 -15.37 27.93 14.60
N ALA A 139 -15.09 27.22 15.69
CA ALA A 139 -15.88 26.09 16.16
C ALA A 139 -17.34 26.50 16.46
N TRP A 140 -17.54 27.61 17.17
CA TRP A 140 -18.87 28.16 17.43
C TRP A 140 -19.55 28.67 16.16
N ALA A 141 -18.80 29.31 15.26
CA ALA A 141 -19.33 29.81 14.00
C ALA A 141 -19.72 28.69 13.02
N ALA A 142 -19.16 27.50 13.18
CA ALA A 142 -19.46 26.33 12.36
C ALA A 142 -20.66 25.51 12.85
N LEU A 143 -21.26 25.85 14.00
CA LEU A 143 -22.49 25.20 14.46
C LEU A 143 -23.66 25.55 13.53
N PRO A 144 -24.57 24.59 13.24
CA PRO A 144 -25.84 24.90 12.61
C PRO A 144 -26.60 25.97 13.39
N THR A 145 -27.27 26.88 12.66
CA THR A 145 -27.99 28.02 13.23
C THR A 145 -29.03 27.59 14.25
N GLU A 146 -29.72 26.48 14.00
CA GLU A 146 -30.77 25.94 14.85
C GLU A 146 -30.22 25.48 16.20
N ILE A 147 -29.05 24.82 16.19
CA ILE A 147 -28.37 24.37 17.41
C ILE A 147 -27.84 25.57 18.19
N LEU A 148 -27.24 26.52 17.49
CA LEU A 148 -26.71 27.72 18.14
C LEU A 148 -27.84 28.52 18.81
N ASP A 149 -28.96 28.73 18.12
CA ASP A 149 -30.14 29.43 18.63
C ASP A 149 -30.76 28.72 19.84
N ALA A 150 -30.83 27.39 19.83
CA ALA A 150 -31.28 26.60 20.97
C ALA A 150 -30.39 26.81 22.21
N LEU A 151 -29.07 26.85 22.03
CA LEU A 151 -28.13 27.10 23.13
C LEU A 151 -28.24 28.53 23.68
N VAL A 152 -28.25 29.54 22.80
CA VAL A 152 -28.22 30.95 23.23
C VAL A 152 -29.56 31.49 23.70
N SER A 153 -30.67 30.84 23.34
CA SER A 153 -32.00 31.20 23.85
C SER A 153 -32.23 30.78 25.30
N ASN A 154 -31.52 29.74 25.78
CA ASN A 154 -31.61 29.25 27.15
C ASN A 154 -30.23 29.20 27.82
N VAL A 155 -29.67 30.38 28.08
CA VAL A 155 -28.28 30.50 28.56
C VAL A 155 -28.01 29.89 29.94
N ASN A 156 -29.03 29.87 30.82
CA ASN A 156 -28.87 29.40 32.20
C ASN A 156 -28.92 27.86 32.31
N ILE A 157 -29.42 27.17 31.28
CA ILE A 157 -29.57 25.71 31.30
C ILE A 157 -28.78 25.12 30.13
N GLU A 158 -29.22 25.32 28.89
CA GLU A 158 -28.62 24.65 27.73
C GLU A 158 -27.17 25.08 27.47
N LEU A 159 -26.91 26.39 27.47
CA LEU A 159 -25.55 26.89 27.26
C LEU A 159 -24.64 26.53 28.44
N LEU A 160 -25.12 26.66 29.68
CA LEU A 160 -24.36 26.29 30.87
C LEU A 160 -23.99 24.79 30.85
N ASN A 161 -24.98 23.92 30.60
CA ASN A 161 -24.78 22.48 30.49
C ASN A 161 -23.78 22.13 29.38
N ALA A 162 -23.92 22.78 28.21
CA ALA A 162 -22.98 22.60 27.12
C ALA A 162 -21.54 23.00 27.52
N LEU A 163 -21.36 24.13 28.20
CA LEU A 163 -20.04 24.57 28.66
C LEU A 163 -19.49 23.66 29.78
N HIS A 164 -20.31 23.22 30.73
CA HIS A 164 -19.92 22.25 31.75
C HIS A 164 -19.50 20.90 31.15
N TYR A 165 -20.12 20.49 30.04
CA TYR A 165 -19.67 19.30 29.32
C TYR A 165 -18.27 19.44 28.71
N HIS A 166 -17.85 20.67 28.38
CA HIS A 166 -16.49 20.97 27.94
C HIS A 166 -15.50 21.11 29.12
N MET A 167 -15.95 20.93 30.37
CA MET A 167 -15.14 21.10 31.57
C MET A 167 -14.97 19.81 32.35
N VAL A 168 -13.80 19.63 32.95
CA VAL A 168 -13.50 18.55 33.90
C VAL A 168 -13.02 19.15 35.20
N ASN A 169 -13.50 18.64 36.34
CA ASN A 169 -13.15 19.13 37.69
C ASN A 169 -11.78 18.60 38.19
N ARG A 170 -10.79 18.60 37.30
CA ARG A 170 -9.39 18.30 37.57
C ARG A 170 -8.54 18.95 36.48
N ARG A 171 -7.31 19.35 36.80
CA ARG A 171 -6.31 19.77 35.81
C ARG A 171 -5.74 18.55 35.08
N LEU A 172 -5.89 18.53 33.76
CA LEU A 172 -5.43 17.47 32.85
C LEU A 172 -4.51 18.09 31.80
N THR A 173 -3.24 17.72 31.82
CA THR A 173 -2.28 18.10 30.78
C THR A 173 -2.37 17.19 29.56
N SER A 174 -1.83 17.61 28.42
CA SER A 174 -1.75 16.77 27.21
C SER A 174 -0.98 15.46 27.41
N GLU A 175 -0.22 15.33 28.51
CA GLU A 175 0.44 14.09 28.93
C GLU A 175 -0.51 13.12 29.66
N GLU A 176 -1.49 13.65 30.38
CA GLU A 176 -2.52 12.89 31.09
C GLU A 176 -3.67 12.48 30.16
N LEU A 177 -3.90 13.25 29.09
CA LEU A 177 -4.76 12.87 27.98
C LEU A 177 -4.13 11.66 27.27
N LYS A 178 -4.50 10.43 27.62
CA LYS A 178 -3.95 9.22 26.99
C LYS A 178 -4.92 8.70 25.93
N HIS A 179 -4.39 7.97 24.94
CA HIS A 179 -5.25 7.30 23.96
C HIS A 179 -6.27 6.40 24.68
N GLY A 180 -7.55 6.59 24.41
CA GLY A 180 -8.64 5.80 24.98
C GLY A 180 -9.01 6.16 26.42
N SER A 181 -8.40 7.17 27.03
CA SER A 181 -8.87 7.67 28.33
C SER A 181 -10.20 8.42 28.18
N SER A 182 -11.03 8.34 29.21
CA SER A 182 -12.23 9.18 29.34
C SER A 182 -12.27 9.83 30.71
N PHE A 183 -12.90 10.99 30.81
CA PHE A 183 -12.98 11.77 32.04
C PHE A 183 -14.41 12.25 32.26
N PRO A 184 -14.96 12.15 33.49
CA PRO A 184 -16.28 12.71 33.78
C PRO A 184 -16.21 14.24 33.62
N SER A 185 -17.09 14.77 32.77
CA SER A 185 -17.27 16.20 32.65
C SER A 185 -18.03 16.75 33.85
N MET A 186 -18.12 18.08 33.95
CA MET A 186 -18.91 18.76 34.97
C MET A 186 -20.42 18.75 34.66
N TYR A 187 -20.84 18.18 33.52
CA TYR A 187 -22.24 18.00 33.16
C TYR A 187 -22.68 16.56 33.40
N GLN A 188 -23.47 16.33 34.45
CA GLN A 188 -24.09 15.03 34.78
C GLN A 188 -23.12 13.83 34.77
N ASP A 189 -21.84 14.05 35.10
CA ASP A 189 -20.76 13.06 35.00
C ASP A 189 -20.63 12.40 33.61
N SER A 190 -21.19 13.02 32.56
CA SER A 190 -21.07 12.53 31.18
C SER A 190 -19.60 12.59 30.76
N HIS A 191 -19.08 11.51 30.20
CA HIS A 191 -17.65 11.40 29.92
C HIS A 191 -17.25 12.12 28.63
N VAL A 192 -16.11 12.83 28.68
CA VAL A 192 -15.37 13.25 27.49
C VAL A 192 -14.32 12.19 27.13
N HIS A 193 -14.19 11.87 25.86
CA HIS A 193 -13.38 10.77 25.33
C HIS A 193 -12.16 11.28 24.58
N ILE A 194 -10.99 10.76 24.92
CA ILE A 194 -9.71 11.22 24.41
C ILE A 194 -9.09 10.20 23.46
N HIS A 195 -8.65 10.67 22.28
CA HIS A 195 -7.89 9.84 21.34
C HIS A 195 -6.58 10.51 20.95
N HIS A 196 -5.49 9.74 21.04
CA HIS A 196 -4.17 10.14 20.56
C HIS A 196 -3.78 9.33 19.34
N TYR A 197 -3.21 10.00 18.36
CA TYR A 197 -2.80 9.40 17.09
C TYR A 197 -1.27 9.41 16.94
N SER A 198 -0.74 8.48 16.16
CA SER A 198 0.72 8.34 15.94
C SER A 198 1.37 9.56 15.29
N ASN A 199 0.57 10.37 14.59
CA ASN A 199 1.00 11.62 13.98
C ASN A 199 1.06 12.80 14.97
N GLY A 200 0.74 12.57 16.25
CA GLY A 200 0.77 13.59 17.31
C GLY A 200 -0.53 14.37 17.45
N ILE A 201 -1.55 14.10 16.64
CA ILE A 201 -2.88 14.69 16.79
C ILE A 201 -3.56 14.11 18.03
N VAL A 202 -4.23 15.00 18.76
CA VAL A 202 -5.03 14.69 19.94
C VAL A 202 -6.44 15.17 19.67
N THR A 203 -7.44 14.34 19.98
CA THR A 203 -8.85 14.71 19.87
C THR A 203 -9.60 14.46 21.17
N VAL A 204 -10.62 15.29 21.41
CA VAL A 204 -11.61 15.19 22.48
C VAL A 204 -12.96 15.04 21.79
N ASN A 205 -13.63 13.91 21.89
CA ASN A 205 -14.85 13.61 21.13
C ASN A 205 -14.69 13.97 19.63
N CYS A 206 -13.60 13.51 19.02
CA CYS A 206 -13.18 13.84 17.65
C CYS A 206 -12.93 15.33 17.33
N ALA A 207 -13.11 16.27 18.26
CA ALA A 207 -12.64 17.64 18.13
C ALA A 207 -11.12 17.70 18.35
N ARG A 208 -10.37 18.22 17.38
CA ARG A 208 -8.92 18.31 17.45
C ARG A 208 -8.48 19.38 18.41
N LEU A 209 -7.46 19.04 19.22
CA LEU A 209 -6.77 19.98 20.09
C LEU A 209 -5.89 20.93 19.24
N ILE A 210 -6.28 22.20 19.13
CA ILE A 210 -5.54 23.23 18.38
C ILE A 210 -4.42 23.82 19.26
N LYS A 211 -4.76 24.27 20.47
CA LYS A 211 -3.83 24.89 21.43
C LYS A 211 -3.90 24.16 22.77
N PRO A 212 -3.10 23.10 22.97
CA PRO A 212 -2.98 22.43 24.26
C PRO A 212 -2.30 23.28 25.33
N ASP A 213 -2.48 22.83 26.58
CA ASP A 213 -1.66 23.14 27.75
C ASP A 213 -1.55 24.63 28.10
N GLN A 214 -2.65 25.37 28.01
CA GLN A 214 -2.69 26.78 28.39
C GLN A 214 -2.97 26.89 29.88
N HIS A 215 -1.91 27.00 30.66
CA HIS A 215 -1.98 27.03 32.12
C HIS A 215 -2.73 28.26 32.64
N ALA A 216 -3.59 28.03 33.64
CA ALA A 216 -4.30 29.04 34.39
C ALA A 216 -3.99 28.92 35.89
N THR A 217 -4.29 29.94 36.69
CA THR A 217 -4.09 29.91 38.16
C THR A 217 -4.93 28.84 38.85
N ASN A 218 -6.14 28.59 38.33
CA ASN A 218 -7.11 27.62 38.85
C ASN A 218 -7.39 26.48 37.87
N GLY A 219 -6.47 26.19 36.93
CA GLY A 219 -6.61 25.04 36.04
C GLY A 219 -5.81 25.10 34.74
N ILE A 220 -6.40 24.61 33.66
CA ILE A 220 -5.79 24.54 32.33
C ILE A 220 -6.86 24.67 31.24
N VAL A 221 -6.51 25.32 30.13
CA VAL A 221 -7.36 25.47 28.95
C VAL A 221 -6.72 24.73 27.78
N HIS A 222 -7.52 23.96 27.05
CA HIS A 222 -7.15 23.41 25.76
C HIS A 222 -8.12 23.92 24.71
N VAL A 223 -7.64 24.58 23.65
CA VAL A 223 -8.52 25.04 22.58
C VAL A 223 -8.82 23.89 21.62
N VAL A 224 -10.09 23.63 21.35
CA VAL A 224 -10.58 22.59 20.42
C VAL A 224 -11.24 23.19 19.18
N ASP A 225 -11.23 22.47 18.06
CA ASP A 225 -11.73 22.97 16.77
C ASP A 225 -13.22 22.75 16.50
N ARG A 226 -13.93 22.13 17.45
CA ARG A 226 -15.38 21.90 17.40
C ARG A 226 -16.00 22.05 18.78
N VAL A 227 -17.28 22.42 18.79
CA VAL A 227 -18.11 22.31 19.99
C VAL A 227 -18.47 20.84 20.17
N ILE A 228 -18.06 20.23 21.29
CA ILE A 228 -18.29 18.81 21.58
C ILE A 228 -19.68 18.61 22.20
N THR A 229 -20.28 17.46 21.92
CA THR A 229 -21.59 17.06 22.45
C THR A 229 -21.49 15.80 23.28
N ALA A 230 -22.44 15.64 24.21
CA ALA A 230 -22.59 14.44 25.03
C ALA A 230 -22.83 13.22 24.15
N ILE A 231 -22.08 12.14 24.39
CA ILE A 231 -22.27 10.86 23.70
C ILE A 231 -23.19 10.01 24.59
N SER A 232 -24.45 9.86 24.19
CA SER A 232 -25.44 9.05 24.92
C SER A 232 -25.69 7.68 24.30
N ASN A 233 -25.47 7.55 22.99
CA ASN A 233 -25.84 6.38 22.21
C ASN A 233 -24.58 5.57 21.86
N ASP A 234 -24.70 4.25 21.78
CA ASP A 234 -23.70 3.41 21.11
C ASP A 234 -23.89 3.46 19.58
N MET A 235 -22.99 2.82 18.84
CA MET A 235 -23.08 2.79 17.38
C MET A 235 -24.35 2.08 16.88
N GLN A 236 -24.83 1.04 17.58
CA GLN A 236 -26.04 0.31 17.22
C GLN A 236 -27.27 1.23 17.29
N ALA A 237 -27.45 1.96 18.39
CA ALA A 237 -28.54 2.91 18.57
C ALA A 237 -28.49 4.05 17.53
N ILE A 238 -27.30 4.52 17.16
CA ILE A 238 -27.15 5.52 16.07
C ILE A 238 -27.68 4.95 14.74
N ILE A 239 -27.30 3.71 14.41
CA ILE A 239 -27.74 3.03 13.19
C ILE A 239 -29.25 2.73 13.22
N ASP A 240 -29.81 2.44 14.40
CA ASP A 240 -31.22 2.09 14.54
C ASP A 240 -32.17 3.30 14.40
N ILE A 241 -31.71 4.49 14.80
CA ILE A 241 -32.49 5.75 14.79
C ILE A 241 -32.46 6.43 13.42
N ASP A 242 -31.39 6.25 12.65
CA ASP A 242 -31.18 6.98 11.39
C ASP A 242 -31.82 6.25 10.20
N ASP A 243 -32.86 6.84 9.62
CA ASP A 243 -33.60 6.27 8.49
C ASP A 243 -32.71 6.07 7.25
N ASP A 244 -31.64 6.84 7.07
CA ASP A 244 -30.70 6.71 5.95
C ASP A 244 -29.88 5.40 6.02
N LEU A 245 -29.91 4.68 7.15
CA LEU A 245 -29.13 3.46 7.42
C LEU A 245 -30.00 2.19 7.55
N GLU A 246 -31.28 2.24 7.20
CA GLU A 246 -32.21 1.10 7.33
C GLU A 246 -31.71 -0.19 6.64
N THR A 247 -31.16 -0.08 5.43
CA THR A 247 -30.62 -1.23 4.69
C THR A 247 -29.41 -1.83 5.39
N LEU A 248 -28.54 -0.96 5.93
CA LEU A 248 -27.36 -1.36 6.69
C LEU A 248 -27.75 -2.09 7.99
N ARG A 249 -28.71 -1.55 8.74
CA ARG A 249 -29.27 -2.17 9.96
C ARG A 249 -29.74 -3.60 9.68
N THR A 250 -30.52 -3.78 8.61
CA THR A 250 -31.04 -5.08 8.21
C THR A 250 -29.90 -6.06 7.83
N ALA A 251 -28.88 -5.57 7.12
CA ALA A 251 -27.71 -6.35 6.77
C ALA A 251 -26.90 -6.81 8.00
N PHE A 252 -26.67 -5.94 8.98
CA PHE A 252 -26.00 -6.29 10.25
C PHE A 252 -26.74 -7.37 11.02
N ALA A 253 -28.06 -7.25 11.12
CA ALA A 253 -28.92 -8.24 11.76
C ALA A 253 -28.84 -9.60 11.05
N ALA A 254 -28.95 -9.62 9.71
CA ALA A 254 -28.86 -10.84 8.91
C ALA A 254 -27.49 -11.53 9.00
N ALA A 255 -26.41 -10.74 9.15
CA ALA A 255 -25.05 -11.26 9.31
C ALA A 255 -24.72 -11.71 10.74
N GLY A 256 -25.59 -11.43 11.72
CA GLY A 256 -25.31 -11.66 13.15
C GLY A 256 -24.18 -10.80 13.71
N LEU A 257 -23.94 -9.62 13.14
CA LEU A 257 -22.85 -8.71 13.51
C LEU A 257 -23.27 -7.60 14.48
N THR A 258 -24.53 -7.58 14.94
CA THR A 258 -25.06 -6.61 15.92
C THR A 258 -24.19 -6.51 17.17
N SER A 259 -23.67 -7.65 17.66
CA SER A 259 -22.80 -7.67 18.85
C SER A 259 -21.51 -6.84 18.70
N ILE A 260 -20.97 -6.67 17.49
CA ILE A 260 -19.79 -5.81 17.27
C ILE A 260 -20.15 -4.33 17.50
N LEU A 261 -21.41 -3.96 17.23
CA LEU A 261 -21.95 -2.60 17.38
C LEU A 261 -22.43 -2.30 18.80
N GLU A 262 -22.61 -3.32 19.64
CA GLU A 262 -23.04 -3.20 21.04
C GLU A 262 -21.88 -3.35 22.04
N ASN A 263 -20.93 -4.23 21.75
CA ASN A 263 -19.86 -4.55 22.69
C ASN A 263 -18.90 -3.36 22.90
N GLU A 264 -18.27 -3.33 24.08
CA GLU A 264 -17.20 -2.39 24.38
C GLU A 264 -16.04 -2.55 23.39
N GLY A 265 -15.59 -1.43 22.83
CA GLY A 265 -14.56 -1.41 21.80
C GLY A 265 -14.28 0.00 21.30
N GLN A 266 -13.36 0.11 20.34
CA GLN A 266 -13.03 1.36 19.65
C GLN A 266 -13.00 1.10 18.15
N TYR A 267 -14.17 1.04 17.52
CA TYR A 267 -14.27 0.76 16.10
C TYR A 267 -14.43 2.04 15.26
N THR A 268 -14.16 1.91 13.98
CA THR A 268 -14.65 2.85 12.97
C THR A 268 -15.50 2.11 11.96
N VAL A 269 -16.74 2.57 11.78
CA VAL A 269 -17.67 2.01 10.80
C VAL A 269 -17.84 3.02 9.67
N PHE A 270 -17.52 2.62 8.44
CA PHE A 270 -17.91 3.35 7.24
C PHE A 270 -19.32 2.90 6.85
N ALA A 271 -20.35 3.61 7.30
CA ALA A 271 -21.74 3.20 7.15
C ALA A 271 -22.29 3.58 5.75
N PRO A 272 -22.53 2.62 4.84
CA PRO A 272 -23.18 2.91 3.57
C PRO A 272 -24.62 3.33 3.79
N THR A 273 -25.03 4.44 3.18
CA THR A 273 -26.43 4.89 3.19
C THR A 273 -27.30 4.01 2.28
N ASN A 274 -28.62 4.13 2.39
CA ASN A 274 -29.56 3.43 1.52
C ASN A 274 -29.25 3.68 0.02
N GLU A 275 -28.90 4.91 -0.35
CA GLU A 275 -28.53 5.26 -1.73
C GLU A 275 -27.24 4.56 -2.19
N ALA A 276 -26.32 4.25 -1.25
CA ALA A 276 -25.11 3.51 -1.56
C ALA A 276 -25.42 2.06 -1.95
N PHE A 277 -26.43 1.44 -1.32
CA PHE A 277 -26.94 0.12 -1.71
C PHE A 277 -27.72 0.15 -3.02
N GLU A 278 -28.55 1.17 -3.25
CA GLU A 278 -29.35 1.32 -4.48
C GLU A 278 -28.50 1.46 -5.75
N LYS A 279 -27.27 1.99 -5.63
CA LYS A 279 -26.32 2.09 -6.74
C LYS A 279 -25.82 0.72 -7.23
N ILE A 280 -26.00 -0.35 -6.45
CA ILE A 280 -25.51 -1.68 -6.80
C ILE A 280 -26.56 -2.41 -7.64
N PRO A 281 -26.16 -3.06 -8.76
CA PRO A 281 -27.09 -3.88 -9.53
C PRO A 281 -27.82 -4.90 -8.64
N ALA A 282 -29.15 -4.98 -8.79
CA ALA A 282 -29.99 -5.79 -7.91
C ALA A 282 -29.56 -7.28 -7.88
N GLU A 283 -29.07 -7.82 -8.99
CA GLU A 283 -28.55 -9.18 -9.06
C GLU A 283 -27.33 -9.37 -8.14
N THR A 284 -26.34 -8.47 -8.23
CA THR A 284 -25.14 -8.48 -7.38
C THR A 284 -25.52 -8.29 -5.91
N LEU A 285 -26.38 -7.32 -5.59
CA LEU A 285 -26.78 -7.03 -4.22
C LEU A 285 -27.52 -8.23 -3.59
N ASN A 286 -28.54 -8.77 -4.27
CA ASN A 286 -29.31 -9.92 -3.76
C ASN A 286 -28.42 -11.15 -3.56
N ARG A 287 -27.45 -11.38 -4.45
CA ARG A 287 -26.49 -12.47 -4.32
C ARG A 287 -25.60 -12.31 -3.09
N ILE A 288 -25.10 -11.11 -2.82
CA ILE A 288 -24.25 -10.85 -1.66
C ILE A 288 -25.05 -10.96 -0.36
N LEU A 289 -26.23 -10.33 -0.31
CA LEU A 289 -27.10 -10.38 0.88
C LEU A 289 -27.62 -11.80 1.18
N GLY A 290 -27.81 -12.62 0.15
CA GLY A 290 -28.25 -14.02 0.26
C GLY A 290 -27.15 -15.01 0.64
N ASP A 291 -25.87 -14.62 0.58
CA ASP A 291 -24.73 -15.47 0.95
C ASP A 291 -24.14 -14.99 2.29
N PRO A 292 -24.29 -15.75 3.39
CA PRO A 292 -23.80 -15.34 4.71
C PRO A 292 -22.31 -15.04 4.77
N VAL A 293 -21.48 -15.71 3.96
CA VAL A 293 -20.03 -15.48 3.92
C VAL A 293 -19.74 -14.17 3.22
N ALA A 294 -20.35 -13.94 2.05
CA ALA A 294 -20.15 -12.70 1.29
C ALA A 294 -20.70 -11.48 2.03
N LEU A 295 -21.87 -11.60 2.67
CA LEU A 295 -22.46 -10.56 3.50
C LEU A 295 -21.56 -10.19 4.68
N ARG A 296 -21.04 -11.19 5.39
CA ARG A 296 -20.14 -10.96 6.53
C ARG A 296 -18.83 -10.31 6.09
N ASP A 297 -18.25 -10.75 4.97
CA ASP A 297 -17.05 -10.13 4.40
C ASP A 297 -17.31 -8.68 3.96
N LEU A 298 -18.45 -8.43 3.30
CA LEU A 298 -18.89 -7.09 2.93
C LEU A 298 -18.93 -6.16 4.15
N LEU A 299 -19.63 -6.55 5.22
CA LEU A 299 -19.79 -5.72 6.40
C LEU A 299 -18.47 -5.54 7.15
N ASN A 300 -17.67 -6.59 7.31
CA ASN A 300 -16.35 -6.50 7.95
C ASN A 300 -15.37 -5.61 7.18
N TYR A 301 -15.53 -5.48 5.86
CA TYR A 301 -14.71 -4.57 5.05
C TYR A 301 -15.03 -3.08 5.30
N HIS A 302 -16.20 -2.78 5.86
CA HIS A 302 -16.58 -1.42 6.28
C HIS A 302 -16.12 -1.08 7.69
N ILE A 303 -15.47 -1.99 8.42
CA ILE A 303 -15.14 -1.79 9.84
C ILE A 303 -13.62 -1.81 10.03
N LEU A 304 -13.10 -0.81 10.74
CA LEU A 304 -11.73 -0.78 11.25
C LEU A 304 -11.72 -1.09 12.75
N LYS A 305 -10.65 -1.76 13.20
CA LYS A 305 -10.43 -2.14 14.61
C LYS A 305 -10.10 -0.98 15.55
N HIS A 306 -9.82 0.20 15.02
CA HIS A 306 -9.40 1.37 15.78
C HIS A 306 -10.24 2.59 15.42
N MET A 307 -10.59 3.39 16.43
CA MET A 307 -11.34 4.63 16.24
C MET A 307 -10.51 5.71 15.55
N GLN A 308 -10.89 6.03 14.31
CA GLN A 308 -10.30 7.06 13.47
C GLN A 308 -11.26 8.24 13.30
N CYS A 309 -11.00 9.32 14.03
CA CYS A 309 -11.66 10.61 13.79
C CYS A 309 -11.16 11.22 12.48
N ALA A 310 -12.00 11.97 11.76
CA ALA A 310 -11.63 12.57 10.49
C ALA A 310 -10.40 13.49 10.59
N GLU A 311 -10.34 14.33 11.64
CA GLU A 311 -9.21 15.24 11.88
C GLU A 311 -7.90 14.53 12.21
N SER A 312 -7.91 13.22 12.48
CA SER A 312 -6.69 12.44 12.65
C SER A 312 -6.01 12.10 11.31
N ILE A 313 -6.75 12.16 10.21
CA ILE A 313 -6.29 11.78 8.87
C ILE A 313 -5.74 13.01 8.16
N VAL A 314 -4.43 13.02 7.91
CA VAL A 314 -3.71 14.12 7.25
C VAL A 314 -3.03 13.72 5.95
N SER A 315 -3.03 12.42 5.64
CA SER A 315 -2.46 11.81 4.43
C SER A 315 -3.03 10.41 4.24
N GLY A 316 -3.01 9.90 3.00
CA GLY A 316 -3.36 8.52 2.68
C GLY A 316 -2.58 7.53 3.56
N THR A 317 -3.32 6.73 4.32
CA THR A 317 -2.79 5.77 5.28
C THR A 317 -3.45 4.42 5.03
N PRO A 318 -2.68 3.35 4.76
CA PRO A 318 -3.22 2.01 4.65
C PRO A 318 -3.69 1.52 6.02
N MET A 319 -4.94 1.08 6.13
CA MET A 319 -5.54 0.56 7.35
C MET A 319 -6.20 -0.79 7.08
N GLU A 320 -5.94 -1.78 7.92
CA GLU A 320 -6.54 -3.10 7.82
C GLU A 320 -7.99 -3.08 8.34
N THR A 321 -8.92 -3.58 7.52
CA THR A 321 -10.32 -3.77 7.89
C THR A 321 -10.53 -5.07 8.68
N LEU A 322 -11.67 -5.27 9.33
CA LEU A 322 -11.97 -6.54 9.99
C LEU A 322 -12.05 -7.73 9.01
N GLN A 323 -12.27 -7.47 7.72
CA GLN A 323 -12.24 -8.50 6.67
C GLN A 323 -10.79 -8.93 6.35
N GLY A 324 -9.80 -8.08 6.65
CA GLY A 324 -8.36 -8.33 6.44
C GLY A 324 -7.78 -7.59 5.23
N THR A 325 -8.62 -7.12 4.30
CA THR A 325 -8.15 -6.27 3.20
C THR A 325 -7.82 -4.88 3.71
N VAL A 326 -6.75 -4.29 3.15
CA VAL A 326 -6.29 -2.94 3.48
C VAL A 326 -7.09 -1.90 2.70
N LEU A 327 -7.67 -0.96 3.42
CA LEU A 327 -8.34 0.23 2.90
C LEU A 327 -7.40 1.42 3.01
N GLU A 328 -7.20 2.18 1.93
CA GLU A 328 -6.45 3.44 2.00
C GLU A 328 -7.39 4.55 2.48
N VAL A 329 -7.18 5.00 3.73
CA VAL A 329 -7.95 6.09 4.33
C VAL A 329 -7.13 7.37 4.22
N GLY A 330 -7.67 8.36 3.51
CA GLY A 330 -6.99 9.61 3.21
C GLY A 330 -7.88 10.84 3.34
N CYS A 331 -7.40 11.94 2.78
CA CYS A 331 -8.15 13.19 2.71
C CYS A 331 -7.66 14.05 1.53
N ASP A 332 -8.56 14.83 0.96
CA ASP A 332 -8.28 15.89 -0.01
C ASP A 332 -8.99 17.19 0.43
N GLY A 333 -8.21 18.17 0.84
CA GLY A 333 -8.74 19.35 1.55
C GLY A 333 -9.47 18.93 2.83
N ASP A 334 -10.73 19.34 2.97
CA ASP A 334 -11.59 18.98 4.10
C ASP A 334 -12.37 17.67 3.88
N GLN A 335 -12.29 17.06 2.69
CA GLN A 335 -12.97 15.82 2.37
C GLN A 335 -12.12 14.63 2.80
N MET A 336 -12.69 13.73 3.60
CA MET A 336 -12.08 12.43 3.85
C MET A 336 -12.22 11.58 2.59
N THR A 337 -11.27 10.69 2.32
CA THR A 337 -11.29 9.83 1.13
C THR A 337 -11.03 8.37 1.50
N LEU A 338 -11.66 7.45 0.75
CA LEU A 338 -11.44 6.02 0.84
C LEU A 338 -10.97 5.51 -0.53
N ASN A 339 -9.80 4.87 -0.57
CA ASN A 339 -9.11 4.47 -1.81
C ASN A 339 -9.00 5.63 -2.82
N GLY A 340 -8.75 6.85 -2.31
CA GLY A 340 -8.64 8.07 -3.11
C GLY A 340 -9.97 8.70 -3.56
N LYS A 341 -11.13 8.09 -3.26
CA LYS A 341 -12.45 8.63 -3.59
C LYS A 341 -13.06 9.42 -2.44
N ALA A 342 -13.59 10.61 -2.72
CA ALA A 342 -14.30 11.45 -1.75
C ALA A 342 -15.79 11.06 -1.66
N ILE A 343 -16.06 9.94 -0.97
CA ILE A 343 -17.41 9.35 -0.86
C ILE A 343 -18.05 9.50 0.51
N ILE A 344 -17.35 10.09 1.48
CA ILE A 344 -17.84 10.30 2.85
C ILE A 344 -18.77 11.51 2.87
N THR A 345 -20.02 11.32 3.28
CA THR A 345 -21.06 12.36 3.29
C THR A 345 -21.23 13.00 4.67
N LYS A 346 -21.10 12.21 5.75
CA LYS A 346 -21.22 12.66 7.14
C LYS A 346 -20.06 12.07 7.95
N LYS A 347 -19.33 12.92 8.68
CA LYS A 347 -18.14 12.52 9.43
C LYS A 347 -18.40 12.54 10.93
N ASP A 348 -17.63 11.75 11.66
CA ASP A 348 -17.51 11.80 13.13
C ASP A 348 -18.84 11.65 13.88
N GLN A 349 -19.71 10.72 13.48
CA GLN A 349 -20.88 10.37 14.28
C GLN A 349 -20.43 9.48 15.43
N LEU A 350 -20.42 10.02 16.64
CA LEU A 350 -19.79 9.41 17.80
C LEU A 350 -20.77 8.50 18.54
N GLY A 351 -20.36 7.23 18.73
CA GLY A 351 -20.99 6.32 19.67
C GLY A 351 -20.07 6.05 20.87
N THR A 352 -20.60 5.51 21.96
CA THR A 352 -19.83 5.15 23.16
C THR A 352 -18.71 4.13 22.89
N ASN A 353 -18.85 3.32 21.83
CA ASN A 353 -17.93 2.25 21.43
C ASN A 353 -17.26 2.46 20.05
N GLY A 354 -17.34 3.66 19.47
CA GLY A 354 -16.65 3.96 18.22
C GLY A 354 -17.12 5.22 17.49
N VAL A 355 -16.78 5.29 16.20
CA VAL A 355 -17.16 6.39 15.31
C VAL A 355 -17.71 5.86 14.00
N ILE A 356 -18.79 6.49 13.53
CA ILE A 356 -19.42 6.18 12.25
C ILE A 356 -19.15 7.34 11.27
N HIS A 357 -18.74 6.98 10.05
CA HIS A 357 -18.64 7.89 8.91
C HIS A 357 -19.55 7.38 7.80
N TYR A 358 -20.46 8.23 7.32
CA TYR A 358 -21.46 7.83 6.33
C TYR A 358 -20.82 7.89 4.96
N ILE A 359 -21.07 6.88 4.13
CA ILE A 359 -20.51 6.79 2.78
C ILE A 359 -21.60 6.63 1.74
N SER A 360 -21.38 7.24 0.59
CA SER A 360 -22.31 7.26 -0.55
C SER A 360 -22.05 6.16 -1.59
N GLU A 361 -21.04 5.31 -1.40
CA GLU A 361 -20.74 4.14 -2.24
C GLU A 361 -20.54 2.91 -1.35
N LEU A 362 -21.08 1.76 -1.76
CA LEU A 362 -20.86 0.50 -1.06
C LEU A 362 -19.45 -0.05 -1.36
N LEU A 363 -18.67 -0.34 -0.31
CA LEU A 363 -17.34 -0.93 -0.45
C LEU A 363 -17.45 -2.44 -0.57
N ILE A 364 -17.42 -2.97 -1.80
CA ILE A 364 -17.49 -4.42 -2.03
C ILE A 364 -16.06 -5.00 -2.06
N PRO A 365 -15.66 -5.84 -1.08
CA PRO A 365 -14.35 -6.50 -1.10
C PRO A 365 -14.28 -7.54 -2.21
N ASP A 366 -13.07 -7.87 -2.65
CA ASP A 366 -12.86 -8.88 -3.70
C ASP A 366 -13.45 -10.25 -3.30
N SER A 367 -13.40 -10.64 -2.01
CA SER A 367 -13.97 -11.91 -1.53
C SER A 367 -15.50 -12.02 -1.62
N ALA A 368 -16.21 -10.93 -1.95
CA ALA A 368 -17.65 -10.92 -2.20
C ALA A 368 -18.02 -10.84 -3.70
N LYS A 369 -17.02 -10.72 -4.58
CA LYS A 369 -17.20 -10.56 -6.03
C LYS A 369 -17.12 -11.89 -6.79
N THR A 370 -17.79 -11.95 -7.93
CA THR A 370 -17.63 -12.98 -8.97
C THR A 370 -16.38 -12.71 -9.83
N LEU A 371 -15.96 -13.65 -10.67
CA LEU A 371 -14.80 -13.45 -11.55
C LEU A 371 -15.00 -12.27 -12.51
N LEU A 372 -16.21 -12.10 -13.04
CA LEU A 372 -16.51 -11.00 -13.95
C LEU A 372 -16.32 -9.65 -13.25
N GLU A 373 -16.90 -9.48 -12.06
CA GLU A 373 -16.79 -8.27 -11.23
C GLU A 373 -15.34 -8.02 -10.76
N LEU A 374 -14.52 -9.07 -10.57
CA LEU A 374 -13.09 -8.91 -10.25
C LEU A 374 -12.25 -8.39 -11.42
N ALA A 375 -12.66 -8.76 -12.63
CA ALA A 375 -11.99 -8.39 -13.87
C ALA A 375 -12.39 -6.97 -14.33
N GLU A 376 -13.56 -6.48 -13.94
CA GLU A 376 -13.97 -5.09 -14.17
C GLU A 376 -12.97 -4.08 -13.57
N GLY A 377 -12.67 -3.03 -14.34
CA GLY A 377 -11.74 -1.97 -13.91
C GLY A 377 -10.28 -2.41 -13.71
N SER A 378 -9.90 -3.60 -14.19
CA SER A 378 -8.53 -4.12 -14.11
C SER A 378 -7.82 -4.06 -15.48
N SER A 379 -6.52 -4.34 -15.50
CA SER A 379 -5.69 -4.35 -16.71
C SER A 379 -5.83 -5.62 -17.57
N VAL A 380 -6.97 -6.32 -17.46
CA VAL A 380 -7.31 -7.55 -18.21
C VAL A 380 -8.65 -7.42 -18.95
N SER A 381 -9.02 -6.19 -19.33
CA SER A 381 -10.29 -5.87 -19.98
C SER A 381 -10.46 -6.59 -21.33
N MET A 382 -9.39 -6.72 -22.11
CA MET A 382 -9.38 -7.43 -23.39
C MET A 382 -9.59 -8.93 -23.19
N ALA A 383 -8.90 -9.53 -22.21
CA ALA A 383 -9.10 -10.94 -21.87
C ALA A 383 -10.57 -11.21 -21.49
N THR A 384 -11.13 -10.36 -20.64
CA THR A 384 -12.53 -10.45 -20.19
C THR A 384 -13.50 -10.44 -21.37
N LYS A 385 -13.31 -9.53 -22.32
CA LYS A 385 -14.10 -9.47 -23.56
C LYS A 385 -14.00 -10.77 -24.37
N LEU A 386 -12.79 -11.33 -24.52
CA LEU A 386 -12.59 -12.58 -25.24
C LEU A 386 -13.25 -13.77 -24.56
N PHE A 387 -13.27 -13.84 -23.22
CA PHE A 387 -14.01 -14.88 -22.51
C PHE A 387 -15.52 -14.78 -22.75
N VAL A 388 -16.07 -13.57 -22.75
CA VAL A 388 -17.48 -13.32 -23.06
C VAL A 388 -17.81 -13.72 -24.50
N GLU A 389 -17.00 -13.29 -25.48
CA GLU A 389 -17.16 -13.65 -26.90
C GLU A 389 -16.99 -15.16 -27.16
N ALA A 390 -16.18 -15.85 -26.34
CA ALA A 390 -16.03 -17.30 -26.37
C ALA A 390 -17.26 -18.05 -25.80
N GLY A 391 -18.23 -17.34 -25.22
CA GLY A 391 -19.42 -17.90 -24.60
C GLY A 391 -19.18 -18.45 -23.19
N LEU A 392 -18.16 -17.97 -22.49
CA LEU A 392 -17.76 -18.47 -21.16
C LEU A 392 -18.33 -17.63 -20.01
N THR A 393 -19.27 -16.71 -20.28
CA THR A 393 -19.84 -15.79 -19.29
C THR A 393 -20.42 -16.50 -18.07
N SER A 394 -21.06 -17.67 -18.25
CA SER A 394 -21.64 -18.45 -17.14
C SER A 394 -20.60 -18.87 -16.10
N HIS A 395 -19.36 -19.15 -16.52
CA HIS A 395 -18.27 -19.49 -15.61
C HIS A 395 -17.71 -18.25 -14.89
N LEU A 396 -17.87 -17.06 -15.49
CA LEU A 396 -17.40 -15.80 -14.89
C LEU A 396 -18.37 -15.21 -13.88
N THR A 397 -19.68 -15.45 -14.06
CA THR A 397 -20.74 -14.95 -13.17
C THR A 397 -21.26 -16.01 -12.21
N GLY A 398 -20.97 -17.29 -12.45
CA GLY A 398 -21.42 -18.41 -11.65
C GLY A 398 -20.73 -18.56 -10.29
N SER A 399 -21.12 -19.62 -9.59
CA SER A 399 -20.61 -19.99 -8.26
C SER A 399 -19.64 -21.18 -8.29
N GLU A 400 -19.09 -21.51 -9.46
CA GLU A 400 -18.15 -22.60 -9.65
C GLU A 400 -16.78 -22.27 -9.02
N ALA A 401 -16.16 -23.27 -8.38
CA ALA A 401 -14.82 -23.13 -7.83
C ALA A 401 -13.77 -23.20 -8.94
N LEU A 402 -13.34 -22.05 -9.44
CA LEU A 402 -12.47 -21.95 -10.62
C LEU A 402 -11.24 -21.08 -10.37
N THR A 403 -10.25 -21.22 -11.26
CA THR A 403 -9.16 -20.26 -11.37
C THR A 403 -9.04 -19.78 -12.80
N LEU A 404 -9.10 -18.47 -13.00
CA LEU A 404 -8.97 -17.80 -14.29
C LEU A 404 -7.53 -17.33 -14.50
N LEU A 405 -6.87 -17.77 -15.57
CA LEU A 405 -5.66 -17.13 -16.06
C LEU A 405 -6.08 -15.98 -16.98
N ALA A 406 -5.94 -14.75 -16.52
CA ALA A 406 -6.33 -13.57 -17.26
C ALA A 406 -5.06 -12.84 -17.76
N PRO A 407 -4.73 -12.92 -19.07
CA PRO A 407 -3.61 -12.18 -19.62
C PRO A 407 -3.82 -10.67 -19.52
N LEU A 408 -2.75 -9.94 -19.24
CA LEU A 408 -2.74 -8.48 -19.34
C LEU A 408 -3.15 -8.01 -20.74
N ASP A 409 -3.74 -6.82 -20.83
CA ASP A 409 -4.16 -6.24 -22.11
C ASP A 409 -2.98 -6.11 -23.10
N GLU A 410 -1.77 -5.84 -22.59
CA GLU A 410 -0.52 -5.77 -23.37
C GLU A 410 -0.08 -7.13 -23.95
N ALA A 411 -0.59 -8.26 -23.44
CA ALA A 411 -0.26 -9.58 -23.94
C ALA A 411 -0.87 -9.86 -25.33
N PHE A 412 -1.92 -9.13 -25.71
CA PHE A 412 -2.61 -9.31 -26.99
C PHE A 412 -1.97 -8.42 -28.06
N LYS A 413 -1.34 -9.03 -29.07
CA LYS A 413 -0.76 -8.31 -30.21
C LYS A 413 -1.77 -8.22 -31.36
N GLY A 414 -2.06 -7.00 -31.81
CA GLY A 414 -2.90 -6.75 -32.98
C GLY A 414 -4.39 -7.04 -32.75
N SER A 415 -5.16 -7.15 -33.84
CA SER A 415 -6.59 -7.49 -33.76
C SER A 415 -6.76 -8.99 -33.55
N VAL A 416 -7.43 -9.38 -32.46
CA VAL A 416 -7.74 -10.78 -32.14
C VAL A 416 -9.15 -11.09 -32.64
N THR A 417 -9.29 -12.16 -33.43
CA THR A 417 -10.59 -12.64 -33.92
C THR A 417 -10.99 -13.93 -33.21
N MET A 418 -12.29 -14.10 -32.94
CA MET A 418 -12.81 -15.27 -32.25
C MET A 418 -12.97 -16.47 -33.20
N THR A 419 -11.91 -17.26 -33.35
CA THR A 419 -11.90 -18.53 -34.09
C THR A 419 -12.27 -19.72 -33.19
N PRO A 420 -12.60 -20.92 -33.74
CA PRO A 420 -12.82 -22.13 -32.93
C PRO A 420 -11.61 -22.48 -32.05
N ASP A 421 -10.39 -22.30 -32.58
CA ASP A 421 -9.16 -22.54 -31.83
C ASP A 421 -8.96 -21.51 -30.71
N MET A 422 -9.27 -20.23 -30.97
CA MET A 422 -9.26 -19.20 -29.93
C MET A 422 -10.27 -19.51 -28.84
N ARG A 423 -11.49 -19.94 -29.18
CA ARG A 423 -12.49 -20.35 -28.19
C ARG A 423 -11.96 -21.48 -27.29
N LYS A 424 -11.40 -22.53 -27.89
CA LYS A 424 -10.79 -23.64 -27.15
C LYS A 424 -9.62 -23.16 -26.29
N LEU A 425 -8.83 -22.21 -26.79
CA LEU A 425 -7.74 -21.61 -26.03
C LEU A 425 -8.25 -20.84 -24.80
N MET A 426 -9.30 -20.03 -24.94
CA MET A 426 -9.91 -19.32 -23.82
C MET A 426 -10.49 -20.30 -22.78
N THR A 427 -11.11 -21.41 -23.21
CA THR A 427 -11.56 -22.46 -22.26
C THR A 427 -10.39 -23.04 -21.46
N ASN A 428 -9.20 -23.14 -22.07
CA ASN A 428 -7.99 -23.62 -21.39
C ASN A 428 -7.33 -22.60 -20.46
N HIS A 429 -7.79 -21.35 -20.46
CA HIS A 429 -7.42 -20.36 -19.45
C HIS A 429 -8.28 -20.45 -18.18
N ILE A 430 -9.16 -21.44 -18.05
CA ILE A 430 -9.98 -21.67 -16.86
C ILE A 430 -9.66 -23.05 -16.26
N MET A 431 -9.27 -23.09 -14.98
CA MET A 431 -8.95 -24.30 -14.22
C MET A 431 -10.14 -24.72 -13.37
N LYS A 432 -10.28 -26.03 -13.14
CA LYS A 432 -11.41 -26.68 -12.45
C LYS A 432 -11.48 -26.46 -10.92
N GLU A 433 -10.51 -25.76 -10.34
CA GLU A 433 -10.41 -25.55 -8.89
C GLU A 433 -10.11 -24.08 -8.58
N GLN A 434 -10.55 -23.61 -7.42
CA GLN A 434 -10.10 -22.33 -6.88
C GLN A 434 -8.73 -22.49 -6.22
N LEU A 435 -7.70 -21.91 -6.83
CA LEU A 435 -6.30 -22.04 -6.44
C LEU A 435 -5.77 -20.73 -5.86
N SER A 436 -4.64 -20.83 -5.15
CA SER A 436 -3.81 -19.69 -4.80
C SER A 436 -2.41 -19.89 -5.36
N SER A 437 -1.84 -18.86 -5.98
CA SER A 437 -0.50 -18.91 -6.55
C SER A 437 0.57 -19.26 -5.52
N LYS A 438 0.36 -18.84 -4.27
CA LYS A 438 1.26 -19.12 -3.13
C LYS A 438 1.31 -20.60 -2.73
N ALA A 439 0.28 -21.37 -3.09
CA ALA A 439 0.19 -22.80 -2.79
C ALA A 439 0.71 -23.69 -3.93
N LEU A 440 1.03 -23.10 -5.10
CA LEU A 440 1.51 -23.86 -6.24
C LEU A 440 2.97 -24.33 -6.06
N TYR A 441 3.28 -25.53 -6.54
CA TYR A 441 4.62 -26.12 -6.45
C TYR A 441 5.17 -26.55 -7.82
N HIS A 442 6.50 -26.68 -7.91
CA HIS A 442 7.17 -27.01 -9.17
C HIS A 442 6.77 -28.42 -9.65
N GLY A 443 6.37 -28.53 -10.92
CA GLY A 443 5.94 -29.79 -11.53
C GLY A 443 4.49 -30.17 -11.23
N GLN A 444 3.73 -29.33 -10.52
CA GLN A 444 2.29 -29.53 -10.35
C GLN A 444 1.59 -29.49 -11.72
N GLU A 445 0.62 -30.40 -11.93
CA GLU A 445 -0.27 -30.38 -13.10
C GLU A 445 -1.63 -29.81 -12.71
N LEU A 446 -2.14 -28.87 -13.50
CA LEU A 446 -3.43 -28.20 -13.31
C LEU A 446 -4.38 -28.58 -14.45
N GLU A 447 -5.58 -29.05 -14.11
CA GLU A 447 -6.58 -29.42 -15.12
C GLU A 447 -7.46 -28.22 -15.51
N THR A 448 -7.58 -28.00 -16.82
CA THR A 448 -8.42 -26.96 -17.40
C THR A 448 -9.85 -27.45 -17.66
N LEU A 449 -10.80 -26.53 -17.84
CA LEU A 449 -12.14 -26.86 -18.35
C LEU A 449 -12.10 -27.48 -19.75
N GLY A 450 -11.07 -27.17 -20.55
CA GLY A 450 -10.86 -27.76 -21.86
C GLY A 450 -10.24 -29.17 -21.84
N GLY A 451 -9.98 -29.74 -20.65
CA GLY A 451 -9.41 -31.06 -20.46
C GLY A 451 -7.90 -31.15 -20.67
N LEU A 452 -7.20 -30.01 -20.77
CA LEU A 452 -5.75 -29.98 -20.82
C LEU A 452 -5.16 -30.02 -19.40
N LYS A 453 -3.95 -30.56 -19.30
CA LYS A 453 -3.13 -30.50 -18.10
C LYS A 453 -1.99 -29.53 -18.33
N LEU A 454 -1.94 -28.47 -17.53
CA LEU A 454 -0.92 -27.42 -17.59
C LEU A 454 0.08 -27.62 -16.47
N ARG A 455 1.37 -27.45 -16.75
CA ARG A 455 2.46 -27.64 -15.79
C ARG A 455 2.81 -26.32 -15.11
N VAL A 456 3.08 -26.40 -13.81
CA VAL A 456 3.57 -25.28 -13.02
C VAL A 456 5.09 -25.28 -12.97
N PHE A 457 5.69 -24.15 -13.30
CA PHE A 457 7.11 -23.89 -13.16
C PHE A 457 7.36 -22.81 -12.10
N VAL A 458 7.84 -23.23 -10.94
CA VAL A 458 8.32 -22.31 -9.89
C VAL A 458 9.80 -22.02 -10.13
N TYR A 459 10.13 -20.76 -10.39
CA TYR A 459 11.49 -20.25 -10.45
C TYR A 459 11.81 -19.40 -9.22
N ARG A 460 13.04 -18.88 -9.13
CA ARG A 460 13.48 -18.10 -7.95
C ARG A 460 12.63 -16.86 -7.68
N ASN A 461 12.23 -16.15 -8.73
CA ASN A 461 11.52 -14.87 -8.63
C ASN A 461 10.18 -14.85 -9.37
N ASN A 462 9.87 -15.90 -10.15
CA ASN A 462 8.72 -15.94 -11.04
C ASN A 462 8.01 -17.29 -10.90
N LEU A 463 6.69 -17.28 -11.08
CA LEU A 463 5.83 -18.45 -11.07
C LEU A 463 5.08 -18.49 -12.39
N CYS A 464 5.22 -19.57 -13.15
CA CYS A 464 4.63 -19.70 -14.48
C CYS A 464 3.78 -20.96 -14.58
N ILE A 465 2.72 -20.87 -15.38
CA ILE A 465 1.87 -21.98 -15.80
C ILE A 465 2.06 -22.08 -17.30
N GLU A 466 2.71 -23.16 -17.74
CA GLU A 466 3.29 -23.25 -19.08
C GLU A 466 4.17 -22.03 -19.41
N ASN A 467 3.87 -21.30 -20.49
CA ASN A 467 4.60 -20.10 -20.92
C ASN A 467 4.18 -18.82 -20.20
N ALA A 468 3.02 -18.81 -19.55
CA ALA A 468 2.42 -17.61 -18.96
C ALA A 468 2.80 -17.48 -17.49
N CYS A 469 3.38 -16.35 -17.11
CA CYS A 469 3.87 -16.10 -15.76
C CYS A 469 2.97 -15.11 -15.02
N ILE A 470 2.81 -15.32 -13.71
CA ILE A 470 1.99 -14.46 -12.86
C ILE A 470 2.62 -13.07 -12.80
N ALA A 471 1.85 -12.05 -13.20
CA ALA A 471 2.29 -10.67 -13.36
C ALA A 471 1.78 -9.73 -12.26
N ALA A 472 0.76 -10.13 -11.50
CA ALA A 472 0.23 -9.37 -10.37
C ALA A 472 -0.22 -10.29 -9.22
N HIS A 473 -0.53 -9.70 -8.07
CA HIS A 473 -1.10 -10.44 -6.94
C HIS A 473 -2.44 -11.06 -7.32
N ASP A 474 -2.71 -12.26 -6.82
CA ASP A 474 -3.98 -12.95 -6.99
C ASP A 474 -5.15 -12.07 -6.53
N LYS A 475 -6.22 -12.04 -7.32
CA LYS A 475 -7.51 -11.57 -6.86
C LYS A 475 -8.36 -12.78 -6.50
N THR A 476 -8.74 -12.91 -5.24
CA THR A 476 -9.54 -14.04 -4.76
C THR A 476 -10.98 -13.58 -4.57
N GLY A 477 -11.86 -14.10 -5.43
CA GLY A 477 -13.29 -13.85 -5.41
C GLY A 477 -14.03 -14.75 -4.44
N ARG A 478 -15.36 -14.60 -4.41
CA ARG A 478 -16.21 -15.41 -3.54
C ARG A 478 -16.13 -16.91 -3.83
N TYR A 479 -16.12 -17.25 -5.12
CA TYR A 479 -16.14 -18.64 -5.58
C TYR A 479 -14.86 -19.03 -6.32
N ALA A 480 -14.16 -18.07 -6.91
CA ALA A 480 -13.08 -18.34 -7.84
C ALA A 480 -11.95 -17.31 -7.74
N SER A 481 -10.76 -17.69 -8.18
CA SER A 481 -9.56 -16.84 -8.15
C SER A 481 -9.18 -16.38 -9.55
N MET A 482 -8.62 -15.18 -9.68
CA MET A 482 -8.05 -14.69 -10.94
C MET A 482 -6.55 -14.49 -10.77
N PHE A 483 -5.77 -15.17 -11.61
CA PHE A 483 -4.35 -14.95 -11.78
C PHE A 483 -4.13 -14.07 -13.00
N THR A 484 -3.63 -12.86 -12.77
CA THR A 484 -3.20 -11.98 -13.86
C THR A 484 -1.85 -12.46 -14.38
N VAL A 485 -1.77 -12.76 -15.68
CA VAL A 485 -0.56 -13.31 -16.32
C VAL A 485 0.01 -12.39 -17.39
N ASP A 486 1.30 -12.48 -17.65
CA ASP A 486 2.03 -11.61 -18.58
C ASP A 486 1.81 -11.96 -20.07
N LYS A 487 1.35 -13.18 -20.36
CA LYS A 487 1.18 -13.71 -21.71
C LYS A 487 -0.11 -14.48 -21.86
N VAL A 488 -0.57 -14.57 -23.11
CA VAL A 488 -1.58 -15.56 -23.49
C VAL A 488 -0.96 -16.96 -23.39
N LEU A 489 -1.68 -17.89 -22.75
CA LEU A 489 -1.26 -19.28 -22.62
C LEU A 489 -1.02 -19.89 -24.01
N THR A 490 0.03 -20.67 -24.15
CA THR A 490 0.32 -21.50 -25.33
C THR A 490 0.46 -22.94 -24.84
N PRO A 491 -0.61 -23.76 -24.92
CA PRO A 491 -0.56 -25.13 -24.46
C PRO A 491 0.44 -25.97 -25.28
N PRO A 492 1.05 -27.00 -24.70
CA PRO A 492 1.99 -27.84 -25.42
C PRO A 492 1.30 -28.64 -26.54
N MET A 493 1.91 -28.65 -27.73
CA MET A 493 1.41 -29.40 -28.91
C MET A 493 2.43 -30.45 -29.36
N GLY A 494 2.28 -31.68 -28.87
CA GLY A 494 3.18 -32.78 -29.21
C GLY A 494 4.56 -32.65 -28.54
N THR A 495 5.49 -33.52 -28.94
CA THR A 495 6.87 -33.53 -28.44
C THR A 495 7.69 -32.39 -29.03
N VAL A 496 8.90 -32.17 -28.53
CA VAL A 496 9.87 -31.22 -29.10
C VAL A 496 10.08 -31.49 -30.59
N MET A 497 10.15 -32.76 -31.00
CA MET A 497 10.29 -33.12 -32.41
C MET A 497 9.06 -32.75 -33.25
N ASP A 498 7.86 -32.88 -32.68
CA ASP A 498 6.61 -32.52 -33.38
C ASP A 498 6.51 -31.01 -33.59
N VAL A 499 6.87 -30.22 -32.57
CA VAL A 499 6.96 -28.75 -32.65
C VAL A 499 7.93 -28.33 -33.76
N LEU A 500 9.11 -28.97 -33.84
CA LEU A 500 10.09 -28.66 -34.89
C LEU A 500 9.63 -29.04 -36.30
N LYS A 501 8.89 -30.15 -36.45
CA LYS A 501 8.37 -30.58 -37.76
C LYS A 501 7.20 -29.73 -38.23
N ALA A 502 6.46 -29.11 -37.32
CA ALA A 502 5.31 -28.28 -37.63
C ALA A 502 5.68 -26.88 -38.16
N ASP A 503 6.94 -26.46 -38.02
CA ASP A 503 7.43 -25.14 -38.43
C ASP A 503 8.57 -25.28 -39.46
N ASP A 504 8.30 -24.83 -40.69
CA ASP A 504 9.21 -24.94 -41.85
C ASP A 504 10.57 -24.27 -41.62
N ARG A 505 10.65 -23.32 -40.67
CA ARG A 505 11.90 -22.63 -40.29
C ARG A 505 12.91 -23.57 -39.64
N PHE A 506 12.52 -24.77 -39.22
CA PHE A 506 13.40 -25.76 -38.62
C PHE A 506 13.68 -26.97 -39.53
N SER A 507 13.31 -26.94 -40.81
CA SER A 507 13.50 -28.09 -41.71
C SER A 507 14.95 -28.56 -41.85
N LEU A 508 15.94 -27.66 -41.89
CA LEU A 508 17.36 -28.03 -41.87
C LEU A 508 17.79 -28.64 -40.53
N LEU A 509 17.28 -28.10 -39.41
CA LEU A 509 17.52 -28.62 -38.07
C LEU A 509 16.95 -30.04 -37.91
N VAL A 510 15.75 -30.29 -38.41
CA VAL A 510 15.10 -31.61 -38.43
C VAL A 510 15.96 -32.63 -39.17
N GLY A 511 16.50 -32.27 -40.34
CA GLY A 511 17.43 -33.12 -41.09
C GLY A 511 18.75 -33.36 -40.33
N ALA A 512 19.28 -32.35 -39.66
CA ALA A 512 20.48 -32.46 -38.83
C ALA A 512 20.26 -33.40 -37.63
N ILE A 513 19.12 -33.31 -36.95
CA ILE A 513 18.74 -34.19 -35.83
C ILE A 513 18.64 -35.66 -36.28
N GLN A 514 18.06 -35.91 -37.45
CA GLN A 514 17.97 -37.25 -38.05
C GLN A 514 19.36 -37.79 -38.38
N THR A 515 20.21 -36.98 -39.01
CA THR A 515 21.60 -37.35 -39.35
C THR A 515 22.44 -37.65 -38.11
N ALA A 516 22.21 -36.92 -37.02
CA ALA A 516 22.88 -37.12 -35.73
C ALA A 516 22.30 -38.26 -34.89
N GLY A 517 21.21 -38.92 -35.33
CA GLY A 517 20.56 -40.00 -34.60
C GLY A 517 19.87 -39.56 -33.29
N MET A 518 19.43 -38.30 -33.20
CA MET A 518 18.88 -37.71 -31.96
C MET A 518 17.34 -37.66 -31.91
N THR A 519 16.64 -38.21 -32.91
CA THR A 519 15.18 -38.18 -32.97
C THR A 519 14.53 -38.85 -31.76
N GLU A 520 15.04 -39.99 -31.33
CA GLU A 520 14.52 -40.74 -30.18
C GLU A 520 14.61 -39.91 -28.89
N LEU A 521 15.76 -39.26 -28.66
CA LEU A 521 15.99 -38.40 -27.50
C LEU A 521 14.96 -37.26 -27.39
N LEU A 522 14.56 -36.68 -28.52
CA LEU A 522 13.62 -35.55 -28.57
C LEU A 522 12.15 -35.98 -28.57
N ASN A 523 11.86 -37.27 -28.75
CA ASN A 523 10.52 -37.85 -28.62
C ASN A 523 10.27 -38.44 -27.21
N GLN A 524 11.32 -38.82 -26.49
CA GLN A 524 11.19 -39.39 -25.16
C GLN A 524 10.67 -38.38 -24.13
N GLN A 525 9.93 -38.87 -23.13
CA GLN A 525 9.48 -38.02 -22.03
C GLN A 525 10.68 -37.47 -21.25
N GLY A 526 10.60 -36.20 -20.88
CA GLY A 526 11.66 -35.50 -20.18
C GLY A 526 11.33 -34.02 -19.98
N ALA A 527 12.24 -33.30 -19.33
CA ALA A 527 12.20 -31.85 -19.20
C ALA A 527 13.40 -31.27 -19.97
N LEU A 528 13.15 -30.82 -21.19
CA LEU A 528 14.18 -30.26 -22.07
C LEU A 528 13.92 -28.78 -22.37
N THR A 529 15.00 -28.03 -22.53
CA THR A 529 14.97 -26.69 -23.13
C THR A 529 15.82 -26.73 -24.39
N PHE A 530 15.21 -26.62 -25.57
CA PHE A 530 15.94 -26.65 -26.83
C PHE A 530 16.05 -25.25 -27.43
N PHE A 531 17.27 -24.73 -27.51
CA PHE A 531 17.54 -23.55 -28.34
C PHE A 531 17.70 -23.98 -29.79
N ALA A 532 16.62 -23.95 -30.56
CA ALA A 532 16.56 -24.49 -31.91
C ALA A 532 17.05 -23.45 -32.95
N PRO A 533 18.18 -23.69 -33.65
CA PRO A 533 18.62 -22.81 -34.71
C PRO A 533 17.68 -22.89 -35.92
N THR A 534 17.26 -21.74 -36.45
CA THR A 534 16.44 -21.67 -37.67
C THR A 534 17.26 -22.00 -38.92
N ASN A 535 16.60 -22.19 -40.07
CA ASN A 535 17.28 -22.36 -41.35
C ASN A 535 18.25 -21.21 -41.65
N ASP A 536 17.87 -19.98 -41.31
CA ASP A 536 18.74 -18.80 -41.45
C ASP A 536 19.99 -18.91 -40.57
N ALA A 537 19.87 -19.48 -39.36
CA ALA A 537 21.01 -19.72 -38.47
C ALA A 537 22.01 -20.72 -39.07
N PHE A 538 21.51 -21.78 -39.74
CA PHE A 538 22.36 -22.73 -40.46
C PHE A 538 22.98 -22.12 -41.72
N ASN A 539 22.20 -21.34 -42.48
CA ASN A 539 22.66 -20.67 -43.69
C ASN A 539 23.70 -19.56 -43.41
N ALA A 540 23.68 -18.98 -42.20
CA ALA A 540 24.67 -18.02 -41.74
C ALA A 540 26.04 -18.65 -41.40
N LEU A 541 26.13 -19.99 -41.27
CA LEU A 541 27.40 -20.65 -41.06
C LEU A 541 28.27 -20.60 -42.33
N PRO A 542 29.60 -20.43 -42.20
CA PRO A 542 30.51 -20.60 -43.33
C PRO A 542 30.30 -21.95 -44.02
N PRO A 543 30.21 -22.03 -45.36
CA PRO A 543 29.93 -23.28 -46.07
C PRO A 543 30.91 -24.41 -45.72
N ALA A 544 32.17 -24.09 -45.43
CA ALA A 544 33.17 -25.07 -44.98
C ALA A 544 32.84 -25.66 -43.60
N GLU A 545 32.34 -24.84 -42.66
CA GLU A 545 31.96 -25.27 -41.31
C GLU A 545 30.69 -26.13 -41.37
N LEU A 546 29.69 -25.71 -42.13
CA LEU A 546 28.45 -26.46 -42.33
C LEU A 546 28.72 -27.83 -42.97
N ASN A 547 29.51 -27.88 -44.05
CA ASN A 547 29.86 -29.14 -44.71
C ASN A 547 30.65 -30.08 -43.80
N LYS A 548 31.53 -29.54 -42.96
CA LYS A 548 32.27 -30.32 -41.97
C LYS A 548 31.33 -30.94 -40.94
N LEU A 549 30.42 -30.13 -40.38
CA LEU A 549 29.42 -30.57 -39.39
C LEU A 549 28.53 -31.67 -39.97
N MET A 550 27.99 -31.49 -41.17
CA MET A 550 27.07 -32.45 -41.78
C MET A 550 27.73 -33.79 -42.16
N ARG A 551 29.05 -33.83 -42.37
CA ARG A 551 29.80 -35.06 -42.66
C ARG A 551 30.23 -35.83 -41.41
N ASN A 552 30.12 -35.24 -40.23
CA ASN A 552 30.55 -35.84 -38.96
C ASN A 552 29.37 -35.92 -37.97
N PRO A 553 28.59 -37.01 -38.00
CA PRO A 553 27.42 -37.17 -37.13
C PRO A 553 27.72 -37.03 -35.63
N GLN A 554 28.92 -37.40 -35.17
CA GLN A 554 29.31 -37.28 -33.77
C GLN A 554 29.57 -35.84 -33.36
N GLU A 555 30.27 -35.07 -34.21
CA GLU A 555 30.48 -33.63 -33.98
C GLU A 555 29.15 -32.86 -34.04
N LEU A 556 28.29 -33.21 -35.01
CA LEU A 556 26.93 -32.65 -35.12
C LEU A 556 26.09 -32.95 -33.87
N SER A 557 26.12 -34.20 -33.39
CA SER A 557 25.42 -34.58 -32.15
C SER A 557 25.92 -33.78 -30.95
N GLY A 558 27.24 -33.57 -30.84
CA GLY A 558 27.83 -32.75 -29.78
C GLY A 558 27.35 -31.30 -29.81
N VAL A 559 27.28 -30.69 -31.00
CA VAL A 559 26.75 -29.33 -31.18
C VAL A 559 25.27 -29.26 -30.81
N LEU A 560 24.44 -30.20 -31.26
CA LEU A 560 23.01 -30.23 -30.94
C LEU A 560 22.76 -30.46 -29.44
N ARG A 561 23.56 -31.31 -28.78
CA ARG A 561 23.51 -31.51 -27.32
C ARG A 561 23.91 -30.27 -26.53
N TYR A 562 24.76 -29.40 -27.08
CA TYR A 562 25.06 -28.10 -26.48
C TYR A 562 23.88 -27.12 -26.51
N HIS A 563 22.96 -27.28 -27.47
CA HIS A 563 21.74 -26.48 -27.59
C HIS A 563 20.58 -27.01 -26.72
N LEU A 564 20.73 -28.20 -26.12
CA LEU A 564 19.72 -28.84 -25.29
C LEU A 564 20.08 -28.69 -23.82
N GLY A 565 19.29 -27.93 -23.08
CA GLY A 565 19.37 -27.76 -21.64
C GLY A 565 18.58 -28.81 -20.84
N GLU A 566 19.11 -29.18 -19.68
CA GLU A 566 18.39 -29.97 -18.66
C GLU A 566 17.34 -29.10 -17.94
N GLY A 567 16.09 -29.58 -17.88
CA GLY A 567 14.96 -28.86 -17.29
C GLY A 567 14.21 -28.00 -18.31
N MET A 568 12.99 -27.59 -17.94
CA MET A 568 12.19 -26.64 -18.71
C MET A 568 12.44 -25.23 -18.18
N LEU A 569 12.99 -24.37 -19.03
CA LEU A 569 13.24 -22.96 -18.75
C LEU A 569 12.49 -22.12 -19.77
N VAL A 570 11.30 -21.66 -19.39
CA VAL A 570 10.54 -20.67 -20.18
C VAL A 570 11.18 -19.29 -20.05
N SER A 571 10.90 -18.39 -20.98
CA SER A 571 11.50 -17.05 -21.04
C SER A 571 11.23 -16.23 -19.78
N GLY A 572 10.03 -16.36 -19.17
CA GLY A 572 9.71 -15.73 -17.89
C GLY A 572 10.50 -16.28 -16.71
N GLY A 573 11.10 -17.47 -16.83
CA GLY A 573 12.04 -18.01 -15.84
C GLY A 573 13.45 -17.44 -15.95
N VAL A 574 13.77 -16.71 -17.03
CA VAL A 574 15.11 -16.15 -17.27
C VAL A 574 15.29 -14.84 -16.50
N GLY A 575 16.03 -14.90 -15.40
CA GLY A 575 16.50 -13.71 -14.68
C GLY A 575 17.78 -13.10 -15.28
N SER A 576 18.38 -12.14 -14.56
CA SER A 576 19.55 -11.38 -15.02
C SER A 576 20.83 -12.21 -15.23
N HIS A 577 20.97 -13.34 -14.53
CA HIS A 577 22.16 -14.21 -14.58
C HIS A 577 21.75 -15.69 -14.49
N THR A 578 20.94 -16.14 -15.45
CA THR A 578 20.47 -17.52 -15.47
C THR A 578 21.52 -18.41 -16.13
N ARG A 579 21.84 -19.56 -15.52
CA ARG A 579 22.76 -20.53 -16.09
C ARG A 579 22.05 -21.86 -16.26
N LEU A 580 22.05 -22.37 -17.49
CA LEU A 580 21.45 -23.65 -17.82
C LEU A 580 22.54 -24.67 -18.14
N LYS A 581 22.43 -25.88 -17.60
CA LYS A 581 23.35 -26.97 -17.91
C LYS A 581 22.89 -27.65 -19.21
N PRO A 582 23.68 -27.61 -20.30
CA PRO A 582 23.34 -28.39 -21.48
C PRO A 582 23.64 -29.88 -21.27
N LEU A 583 23.10 -30.73 -22.16
CA LEU A 583 23.37 -32.17 -22.16
C LEU A 583 24.85 -32.49 -22.44
N GLN A 584 25.57 -31.57 -23.09
CA GLN A 584 27.00 -31.67 -23.33
C GLN A 584 27.63 -30.28 -23.40
N GLY A 585 28.80 -30.08 -22.78
CA GLY A 585 29.57 -28.83 -22.86
C GLY A 585 29.48 -27.93 -21.63
N GLU A 586 29.94 -26.69 -21.78
CA GLU A 586 29.90 -25.67 -20.72
C GLU A 586 28.49 -25.13 -20.46
N LYS A 587 28.28 -24.46 -19.32
CA LYS A 587 26.95 -23.90 -19.01
C LYS A 587 26.58 -22.78 -19.99
N LEU A 588 25.33 -22.80 -20.45
CA LEU A 588 24.74 -21.71 -21.21
C LEU A 588 24.47 -20.52 -20.28
N GLU A 589 24.96 -19.33 -20.62
CA GLU A 589 24.67 -18.07 -19.91
C GLU A 589 23.48 -17.38 -20.57
N LEU A 590 22.37 -17.25 -19.85
CA LEU A 590 21.15 -16.59 -20.30
C LEU A 590 20.90 -15.27 -19.56
N GLY A 591 20.32 -14.32 -20.27
CA GLY A 591 19.87 -13.06 -19.70
C GLY A 591 18.83 -12.36 -20.58
N VAL A 592 18.13 -11.40 -20.01
CA VAL A 592 17.11 -10.61 -20.73
C VAL A 592 17.62 -9.19 -20.94
N ARG A 593 17.48 -8.67 -22.17
CA ARG A 593 17.72 -7.25 -22.50
C ARG A 593 16.58 -6.76 -23.38
N ASN A 594 15.95 -5.66 -22.98
CA ASN A 594 14.81 -5.08 -23.71
C ASN A 594 13.72 -6.11 -24.06
N TYR A 595 13.32 -6.94 -23.08
CA TYR A 595 12.36 -8.04 -23.23
C TYR A 595 12.77 -9.19 -24.17
N THR A 596 13.98 -9.16 -24.74
CA THR A 596 14.53 -10.24 -25.54
C THR A 596 15.44 -11.13 -24.69
N VAL A 597 15.21 -12.44 -24.72
CA VAL A 597 16.10 -13.43 -24.10
C VAL A 597 17.34 -13.60 -24.97
N TYR A 598 18.50 -13.67 -24.35
CA TYR A 598 19.77 -14.00 -24.98
C TYR A 598 20.37 -15.25 -24.34
N VAL A 599 20.97 -16.11 -25.16
CA VAL A 599 21.74 -17.28 -24.73
C VAL A 599 23.14 -17.19 -25.33
N ASN A 600 24.17 -17.12 -24.49
CA ASN A 600 25.56 -16.84 -24.90
C ASN A 600 25.70 -15.67 -25.89
N LYS A 601 24.94 -14.59 -25.66
CA LYS A 601 24.85 -13.39 -26.52
C LYS A 601 24.11 -13.58 -27.85
N VAL A 602 23.56 -14.76 -28.13
CA VAL A 602 22.66 -15.01 -29.27
C VAL A 602 21.23 -14.65 -28.86
N PRO A 603 20.54 -13.76 -29.59
CA PRO A 603 19.13 -13.45 -29.30
C PRO A 603 18.23 -14.64 -29.63
N VAL A 604 17.24 -14.86 -28.76
CA VAL A 604 16.10 -15.73 -29.05
C VAL A 604 15.10 -14.93 -29.88
N ALA A 605 14.79 -15.43 -31.08
CA ALA A 605 13.87 -14.81 -32.02
C ALA A 605 12.42 -15.02 -31.60
N ASP A 606 12.05 -16.27 -31.34
CA ASP A 606 10.75 -16.67 -30.80
C ASP A 606 10.97 -17.58 -29.60
N ALA A 607 10.37 -17.24 -28.46
CA ALA A 607 10.51 -17.99 -27.22
C ALA A 607 9.22 -18.73 -26.86
N ASP A 608 9.35 -19.73 -26.01
CA ASP A 608 8.24 -20.46 -25.37
C ASP A 608 7.34 -21.26 -26.34
N LEU A 609 7.94 -21.89 -27.35
CA LEU A 609 7.23 -22.90 -28.14
C LEU A 609 7.10 -24.18 -27.30
N MET A 610 5.94 -24.33 -26.64
CA MET A 610 5.72 -25.36 -25.63
C MET A 610 5.54 -26.76 -26.26
N ALA A 611 6.24 -27.74 -25.69
CA ALA A 611 6.12 -29.16 -26.03
C ALA A 611 5.79 -30.00 -24.79
N THR A 612 5.26 -31.20 -24.99
CA THR A 612 4.88 -32.14 -23.91
C THR A 612 6.09 -32.62 -23.11
N ASN A 613 7.27 -32.66 -23.72
CA ASN A 613 8.55 -33.05 -23.10
C ASN A 613 9.61 -31.93 -23.10
N GLY A 614 9.24 -30.69 -23.41
CA GLY A 614 10.18 -29.57 -23.31
C GLY A 614 9.62 -28.21 -23.70
N VAL A 615 10.52 -27.26 -23.86
CA VAL A 615 10.25 -25.94 -24.45
C VAL A 615 11.28 -25.67 -25.53
N VAL A 616 10.84 -25.12 -26.66
CA VAL A 616 11.69 -24.74 -27.78
C VAL A 616 11.80 -23.21 -27.85
N HIS A 617 13.03 -22.73 -28.00
CA HIS A 617 13.36 -21.32 -28.21
C HIS A 617 14.08 -21.18 -29.55
N ALA A 618 13.46 -20.52 -30.52
CA ALA A 618 14.06 -20.30 -31.83
C ALA A 618 15.23 -19.31 -31.73
N VAL A 619 16.41 -19.68 -32.22
CA VAL A 619 17.59 -18.80 -32.25
C VAL A 619 18.03 -18.53 -33.69
N SER A 620 18.45 -17.30 -33.94
CA SER A 620 18.89 -16.85 -35.27
C SER A 620 20.35 -17.19 -35.60
N SER A 621 21.06 -17.85 -34.69
CA SER A 621 22.45 -18.28 -34.90
C SER A 621 22.75 -19.54 -34.09
N VAL A 622 23.65 -20.39 -34.60
CA VAL A 622 24.15 -21.55 -33.87
C VAL A 622 24.95 -21.08 -32.66
N ILE A 623 24.58 -21.55 -31.47
CA ILE A 623 25.17 -21.14 -30.20
C ILE A 623 26.55 -21.77 -30.07
N LYS A 624 27.55 -20.91 -29.78
CA LYS A 624 28.93 -21.32 -29.52
C LYS A 624 29.26 -21.15 -28.03
N PRO A 625 30.22 -21.93 -27.49
CA PRO A 625 30.78 -21.68 -26.16
C PRO A 625 31.32 -20.25 -26.05
N LEU A 626 31.11 -19.64 -24.89
CA LEU A 626 31.72 -18.35 -24.61
C LEU A 626 33.23 -18.56 -24.43
N PRO A 627 34.07 -17.60 -24.87
CA PRO A 627 35.48 -17.67 -24.58
C PRO A 627 35.69 -17.70 -23.05
N PRO A 628 36.69 -18.46 -22.57
CA PRO A 628 36.99 -18.54 -21.15
C PRO A 628 37.18 -17.14 -20.59
N LYS A 629 36.54 -16.84 -19.44
CA LYS A 629 36.77 -15.59 -18.72
C LYS A 629 38.23 -15.61 -18.27
N VAL A 630 39.07 -14.80 -18.90
CA VAL A 630 40.43 -14.57 -18.44
C VAL A 630 40.30 -13.88 -17.09
N ASP A 631 40.52 -14.61 -16.01
CA ASP A 631 40.67 -14.02 -14.70
C ASP A 631 41.84 -13.03 -14.81
N ARG A 632 41.55 -11.74 -14.63
CA ARG A 632 42.61 -10.76 -14.41
C ARG A 632 43.17 -11.07 -13.03
N GLU A 633 44.12 -11.99 -13.00
CA GLU A 633 44.99 -12.19 -11.86
C GLU A 633 45.57 -10.84 -11.47
N GLN A 634 45.40 -10.58 -10.18
CA GLN A 634 45.94 -9.48 -9.41
C GLN A 634 47.43 -9.34 -9.75
N ALA A 635 47.78 -8.35 -10.57
CA ALA A 635 49.16 -8.02 -10.86
C ALA A 635 49.78 -7.35 -9.62
N ASP A 636 50.24 -8.15 -8.67
CA ASP A 636 51.34 -7.76 -7.79
C ASP A 636 52.60 -7.68 -8.65
N GLY A 637 52.92 -6.46 -9.09
CA GLY A 637 54.16 -6.10 -9.78
C GLY A 637 54.89 -5.02 -8.98
N PRO A 638 56.23 -5.07 -8.90
CA PRO A 638 57.00 -4.48 -7.82
C PRO A 638 57.17 -2.96 -7.95
N ALA A 639 57.33 -2.32 -6.81
CA ALA A 639 57.60 -0.89 -6.67
C ALA A 639 58.90 -0.44 -7.37
N ALA A 640 58.80 0.67 -8.12
CA ALA A 640 59.92 1.57 -8.46
C ALA A 640 59.36 2.96 -8.84
N PRO A 641 60.14 4.06 -8.84
CA PRO A 641 60.12 5.13 -7.84
C PRO A 641 59.56 6.47 -8.36
N PRO A 642 59.38 7.50 -7.50
CA PRO A 642 58.65 8.71 -7.86
C PRO A 642 59.58 9.81 -8.42
N ARG A 643 59.24 10.37 -9.59
CA ARG A 643 59.67 11.68 -10.11
C ARG A 643 58.72 12.04 -11.26
N SER A 644 58.36 13.28 -11.57
CA SER A 644 58.39 14.61 -10.98
C SER A 644 57.67 15.49 -12.00
N ASP A 645 57.01 16.55 -11.55
CA ASP A 645 56.23 17.51 -12.33
C ASP A 645 56.89 17.99 -13.65
N ALA A 646 56.07 18.13 -14.69
CA ALA A 646 56.20 19.19 -15.68
C ALA A 646 54.87 19.44 -16.38
N SER A 647 54.39 20.67 -16.25
CA SER A 647 53.22 21.25 -16.91
C SER A 647 53.42 21.46 -18.41
N SER A 648 52.35 21.41 -19.19
CA SER A 648 51.99 22.51 -20.10
C SER A 648 50.59 22.33 -20.67
N ARG A 649 49.72 23.29 -20.35
CA ARG A 649 48.45 23.60 -21.03
C ARG A 649 48.72 24.36 -22.32
N ALA A 650 47.88 24.14 -23.35
CA ALA A 650 47.29 25.13 -24.27
C ALA A 650 46.62 24.34 -25.42
N ASP A 651 45.28 24.28 -25.45
CA ASP A 651 44.38 25.08 -26.31
C ASP A 651 44.20 24.45 -27.71
N ALA A 652 43.02 24.29 -28.32
CA ALA A 652 41.68 24.79 -28.04
C ALA A 652 40.61 24.06 -28.90
N ARG A 653 39.38 24.02 -28.34
CA ARG A 653 38.04 24.12 -28.98
C ARG A 653 37.53 23.05 -29.96
N SER A 654 36.43 22.38 -29.59
CA SER A 654 35.09 22.57 -30.23
C SER A 654 34.00 21.66 -29.61
N PHE A 655 32.97 22.30 -29.02
CA PHE A 655 31.53 21.98 -29.00
C PHE A 655 31.01 20.52 -28.97
N ARG A 656 30.31 20.12 -27.89
CA ARG A 656 28.82 20.02 -27.81
C ARG A 656 28.29 19.34 -26.54
N ASP A 657 27.24 19.97 -26.03
CA ASP A 657 26.02 19.49 -25.36
C ASP A 657 26.03 18.79 -23.99
N GLU A 658 25.20 19.41 -23.15
CA GLU A 658 24.70 19.04 -21.84
C GLU A 658 23.84 17.77 -21.83
N ASP A 659 23.77 17.25 -20.62
CA ASP A 659 22.62 16.59 -19.99
C ASP A 659 22.53 15.07 -20.07
N LEU A 660 22.00 14.49 -18.99
CA LEU A 660 21.79 13.05 -18.70
C LEU A 660 22.94 12.28 -18.05
N PHE A 661 23.55 12.80 -16.97
CA PHE A 661 24.26 11.89 -16.03
C PHE A 661 24.29 12.34 -14.56
N GLN A 662 23.19 12.90 -14.03
CA GLN A 662 23.04 13.13 -12.58
C GLN A 662 21.63 12.83 -12.02
N LYS A 663 20.98 11.74 -12.47
CA LYS A 663 19.65 11.38 -11.93
C LYS A 663 19.39 9.93 -11.53
N VAL A 664 20.40 9.09 -11.26
CA VAL A 664 20.12 7.68 -10.87
C VAL A 664 20.99 7.11 -9.73
N VAL A 665 21.75 7.91 -8.96
CA VAL A 665 22.61 7.37 -7.87
C VAL A 665 22.14 7.72 -6.45
N ARG A 666 20.85 7.99 -6.25
CA ARG A 666 20.28 8.02 -4.89
C ARG A 666 18.90 7.37 -4.82
N SER A 667 18.86 6.04 -4.89
CA SER A 667 17.89 5.30 -4.09
C SER A 667 18.38 3.89 -3.78
N ARG A 668 18.21 3.51 -2.51
CA ARG A 668 18.26 2.15 -1.93
C ARG A 668 19.63 1.60 -1.54
N SER A 669 19.98 1.83 -0.27
CA SER A 669 20.38 0.71 0.58
C SER A 669 19.96 1.01 2.03
N SER A 670 19.29 0.02 2.63
CA SER A 670 18.82 0.00 4.00
C SER A 670 19.71 -0.92 4.84
N ARG A 671 19.82 -0.57 6.13
CA ARG A 671 20.06 -1.41 7.31
C ARG A 671 21.50 -1.80 7.74
N THR A 672 21.71 -1.40 9.01
CA THR A 672 22.28 -2.09 10.18
C THR A 672 23.79 -2.01 10.50
N MET A 673 24.02 -1.26 11.59
CA MET A 673 24.84 -1.53 12.79
C MET A 673 26.27 -2.07 12.64
N ASN A 674 27.22 -1.30 13.18
CA ASN A 674 28.25 -1.84 14.06
C ASN A 674 28.64 -0.83 15.15
N LEU A 675 28.80 -1.34 16.37
CA LEU A 675 29.41 -0.69 17.52
C LEU A 675 30.90 -0.43 17.27
N SER A 676 31.43 0.69 17.78
CA SER A 676 32.71 0.74 18.53
C SER A 676 32.99 2.17 19.03
N GLN A 677 32.72 2.42 20.31
CA GLN A 677 33.68 2.94 21.31
C GLN A 677 32.97 3.17 22.65
#